data_AF-A0A3D8K068-F1
#
_entry.id   AF-A0A3D8K068-F1
#
_cell.length_a   1.000
_cell.length_b   1.000
_cell.length_c   1.000
_cell.angle_alpha   90.00
_cell.angle_beta   90.00
_cell.angle_gamma   90.00
#
_symmetry.space_group_name_H-M   'P 1'
#
loop_
_entity.id
_entity.type
_entity.pdbx_description
1 polymer ?
#
loop_
_entity_poly.entity_id
_entity_poly.type
_entity_poly.pdbx_seq_one_letter_code
_entity_poly.pdbx_strand_id
1 'polypeptide(L)'
;MSAEISPDEIGKIAEALASRYLEPYLAVVEERQFSRKEVNDSLWGTIVLTPIEVAVLDSPLLQRLRSIRQLGVVHWVYPGAVHTRFEHGLGMLFQVQQLITALNTAWKLQQTEGTQVSPLIDGRSAQLLRLCALLRDVGQVAFSQASEGALENLAGFTTLSSDFTKELLDDEHGEDRQFSEIFAYHIVRSSAMRSLFGTLLRRFAPEVRFNRDDDDAANASEVLKRIARTFIGRKIDDHLPLLHELVSGPYSAERLDQLVRDARFAGTPSLLDIPRLIQKLSVRCMRADELPQDIAGQISVSPGEDTWLFGVKRSGASVLDELQLAQVLAYTKIYRHPKVVAIEQMVRSFIEAASKLVTPRQLLMFLYSEADDAIVSFSRAALAEALGLGAIQLRSDQEEQLRRAEAILRAIRERSLWVQAFQYPGSYLARDDEDPRARNLDQFLELLMHPEKREHFAQRLRDEVRTMTVLLGNKSAFTDAAFDSMVMIHVPGQIAGETQTGRAFLIQKSGEPVPLSQSMATRGNWAEQYMSEQPRAYIFCPPKIADMVYVAAEKLVRVELDAKLPGLFIEASKREGKVVRDLKRALQPLDYWKGTPYDIHPKPERMDRLDASRTIVKFDELRQSFQEPEADPSQDQASGQIPKNRRTSAWLRQFETSDHVDCALTVLRSFKLLTRDDTVAAVRSFISISTEFEGACVIPFGSMKDSSVMDAYFAPDVGRPFIDGVHTIEEYAALDTSRPLIFLDNFIASGNQATDVLAAWFGREDLRKQELHEKREALAPQTIELLRRTKIAFVFVAGWNNGIDAVRKITKELGVDAQVHCYLTESDLPFAKECLLKAKHDPAKVDGFLKRCREIGRELVASQVRTKPLDAKTASDRELGYGNRAMLLATLVNVPTQSLTAVWMPGKVDGSDWSPLMRRRKKI
;
A
#
# COMPACT_ATOMS: atom_id res chain seq x y z
N MET A 1 7.01 19.37 -26.58
CA MET A 1 6.14 20.56 -26.65
C MET A 1 5.35 20.61 -25.36
N SER A 2 5.83 21.30 -24.33
CA SER A 2 5.10 21.50 -23.07
C SER A 2 5.19 22.97 -22.69
N ALA A 3 4.32 23.79 -23.27
CA ALA A 3 3.98 25.06 -22.66
C ALA A 3 2.87 24.75 -21.65
N GLU A 4 3.08 25.13 -20.39
CA GLU A 4 2.03 25.13 -19.37
C GLU A 4 0.87 26.01 -19.85
N ILE A 5 -0.36 25.59 -19.59
CA ILE A 5 -1.54 26.43 -19.81
C ILE A 5 -1.70 27.32 -18.58
N SER A 6 -1.56 28.63 -18.78
CA SER A 6 -1.89 29.63 -17.76
C SER A 6 -3.41 29.82 -17.64
N PRO A 7 -3.90 30.36 -16.51
CA PRO A 7 -5.31 30.76 -16.38
C PRO A 7 -5.76 31.74 -17.49
N ASP A 8 -4.88 32.64 -17.94
CA ASP A 8 -5.15 33.53 -19.08
C ASP A 8 -5.40 32.77 -20.39
N GLU A 9 -4.60 31.72 -20.67
CA GLU A 9 -4.81 30.88 -21.85
C GLU A 9 -6.10 30.06 -21.76
N ILE A 10 -6.46 29.54 -20.57
CA ILE A 10 -7.80 28.97 -20.33
C ILE A 10 -8.89 29.99 -20.64
N GLY A 11 -8.73 31.24 -20.20
CA GLY A 11 -9.63 32.35 -20.50
C GLY A 11 -9.82 32.56 -22.01
N LYS A 12 -8.74 32.55 -22.79
CA LYS A 12 -8.79 32.67 -24.26
C LYS A 12 -9.48 31.48 -24.93
N ILE A 13 -9.27 30.27 -24.41
CA ILE A 13 -9.95 29.06 -24.92
C ILE A 13 -11.45 29.13 -24.62
N ALA A 14 -11.81 29.51 -23.39
CA ALA A 14 -13.20 29.70 -22.98
C ALA A 14 -13.91 30.76 -23.82
N GLU A 15 -13.25 31.89 -24.09
CA GLU A 15 -13.75 32.96 -24.96
C GLU A 15 -14.06 32.42 -26.38
N ALA A 16 -13.10 31.74 -27.00
CA ALA A 16 -13.26 31.19 -28.35
C ALA A 16 -14.40 30.17 -28.44
N LEU A 17 -14.56 29.31 -27.43
CA LEU A 17 -15.64 28.32 -27.37
C LEU A 17 -17.00 28.99 -27.12
N ALA A 18 -17.08 29.92 -26.18
CA ALA A 18 -18.30 30.65 -25.90
C ALA A 18 -18.79 31.41 -27.15
N SER A 19 -17.89 32.12 -27.85
CA SER A 19 -18.18 32.76 -29.12
C SER A 19 -18.72 31.78 -30.16
N ARG A 20 -18.04 30.64 -30.35
CA ARG A 20 -18.46 29.60 -31.31
C ARG A 20 -19.90 29.12 -31.08
N TYR A 21 -20.31 28.95 -29.82
CA TYR A 21 -21.65 28.44 -29.49
C TYR A 21 -22.72 29.54 -29.42
N LEU A 22 -22.36 30.76 -29.00
CA LEU A 22 -23.33 31.80 -28.66
C LEU A 22 -23.49 32.88 -29.73
N GLU A 23 -22.45 33.25 -30.48
CA GLU A 23 -22.57 34.32 -31.49
C GLU A 23 -23.64 34.01 -32.55
N PRO A 24 -23.71 32.79 -33.14
CA PRO A 24 -24.79 32.45 -34.06
C PRO A 24 -26.17 32.45 -33.40
N TYR A 25 -26.22 32.22 -32.09
CA TYR A 25 -27.46 32.14 -31.32
C TYR A 25 -28.01 33.53 -30.95
N LEU A 26 -27.18 34.58 -30.92
CA LEU A 26 -27.62 35.95 -30.59
C LEU A 26 -28.74 36.44 -31.51
N ALA A 27 -28.61 36.22 -32.82
CA ALA A 27 -29.64 36.58 -33.79
C ALA A 27 -30.98 35.85 -33.51
N VAL A 28 -30.91 34.57 -33.15
CA VAL A 28 -32.09 33.77 -32.77
C VAL A 28 -32.75 34.36 -31.52
N VAL A 29 -31.94 34.79 -30.54
CA VAL A 29 -32.46 35.40 -29.31
C VAL A 29 -33.08 36.76 -29.55
N GLU A 30 -32.66 37.52 -30.55
CA GLU A 30 -33.30 38.79 -30.90
C GLU A 30 -34.68 38.58 -31.54
N GLU A 31 -34.81 37.59 -32.43
CA GLU A 31 -36.03 37.35 -33.19
C GLU A 31 -37.07 36.46 -32.48
N ARG A 32 -36.62 35.39 -31.80
CA ARG A 32 -37.50 34.37 -31.23
C ARG A 32 -38.21 34.87 -29.98
N GLN A 33 -39.50 34.61 -29.85
CA GLN A 33 -40.22 34.84 -28.58
C GLN A 33 -40.01 33.64 -27.64
N PHE A 34 -39.70 33.93 -26.38
CA PHE A 34 -39.58 32.94 -25.33
C PHE A 34 -40.73 33.10 -24.35
N SER A 35 -41.42 32.01 -24.05
CA SER A 35 -42.50 31.96 -23.06
C SER A 35 -42.08 31.07 -21.90
N ARG A 36 -42.85 31.12 -20.81
CA ARG A 36 -42.73 30.10 -19.77
C ARG A 36 -42.88 28.70 -20.37
N LYS A 37 -42.11 27.76 -19.85
CA LYS A 37 -42.06 26.37 -20.32
C LYS A 37 -42.10 25.42 -19.14
N GLU A 38 -42.81 24.33 -19.32
CA GLU A 38 -42.85 23.23 -18.37
C GLU A 38 -42.05 22.06 -18.96
N VAL A 39 -41.11 21.53 -18.18
CA VAL A 39 -40.29 20.38 -18.55
C VAL A 39 -40.52 19.29 -17.52
N ASN A 40 -40.90 18.10 -17.96
CA ASN A 40 -41.08 16.97 -17.06
C ASN A 40 -39.74 16.27 -16.83
N ASP A 41 -39.23 16.32 -15.60
CA ASP A 41 -38.06 15.59 -15.14
C ASP A 41 -38.49 14.29 -14.44
N SER A 42 -37.77 13.20 -14.69
CA SER A 42 -38.11 11.88 -14.17
C SER A 42 -37.99 11.74 -12.65
N LEU A 43 -37.27 12.65 -11.98
CA LEU A 43 -37.04 12.62 -10.54
C LEU A 43 -37.91 13.66 -9.81
N TRP A 44 -37.99 14.88 -10.34
CA TRP A 44 -38.67 16.00 -9.69
C TRP A 44 -40.05 16.33 -10.25
N GLY A 45 -40.48 15.65 -11.31
CA GLY A 45 -41.73 15.94 -11.99
C GLY A 45 -41.65 17.23 -12.81
N THR A 46 -42.73 18.01 -12.84
CA THR A 46 -42.80 19.22 -13.67
C THR A 46 -41.95 20.35 -13.12
N ILE A 47 -40.93 20.74 -13.89
CA ILE A 47 -40.07 21.90 -13.63
C ILE A 47 -40.53 23.07 -14.50
N VAL A 48 -40.87 24.19 -13.86
CA VAL A 48 -41.32 25.41 -14.54
C VAL A 48 -40.12 26.33 -14.78
N LEU A 49 -39.99 26.80 -16.01
CA LEU A 49 -38.94 27.72 -16.45
C LEU A 49 -39.52 29.08 -16.84
N THR A 50 -38.81 30.16 -16.47
CA THR A 50 -39.11 31.52 -16.89
C THR A 50 -38.63 31.78 -18.33
N PRO A 51 -39.16 32.80 -19.04
CA PRO A 51 -38.74 33.10 -20.41
C PRO A 51 -37.22 33.25 -20.59
N ILE A 52 -36.55 33.95 -19.66
CA ILE A 52 -35.09 34.11 -19.69
C ILE A 52 -34.37 32.77 -19.48
N GLU A 53 -34.85 31.91 -18.59
CA GLU A 53 -34.28 30.57 -18.39
C GLU A 53 -34.44 29.69 -19.62
N VAL A 54 -35.58 29.76 -20.31
CA VAL A 54 -35.79 29.03 -21.58
C VAL A 54 -34.81 29.54 -22.64
N ALA A 55 -34.61 30.86 -22.74
CA ALA A 55 -33.67 31.43 -23.70
C ALA A 55 -32.21 30.99 -23.44
N VAL A 56 -31.81 30.89 -22.17
CA VAL A 56 -30.47 30.38 -21.78
C VAL A 56 -30.38 28.86 -22.02
N LEU A 57 -31.40 28.11 -21.62
CA LEU A 57 -31.46 26.65 -21.77
C LEU A 57 -31.41 26.21 -23.23
N ASP A 58 -32.13 26.90 -24.12
CA ASP A 58 -32.19 26.60 -25.56
C ASP A 58 -30.88 27.00 -26.31
N SER A 59 -29.90 27.61 -25.63
CA SER A 59 -28.62 27.95 -26.27
C SER A 59 -27.82 26.71 -26.67
N PRO A 60 -27.08 26.72 -27.78
CA PRO A 60 -26.21 25.61 -28.18
C PRO A 60 -25.19 25.23 -27.10
N LEU A 61 -24.73 26.21 -26.32
CA LEU A 61 -23.81 26.01 -25.20
C LEU A 61 -24.38 25.05 -24.14
N LEU A 62 -25.66 25.20 -23.77
CA LEU A 62 -26.32 24.33 -22.79
C LEU A 62 -26.84 23.04 -23.44
N GLN A 63 -27.35 23.11 -24.68
CA GLN A 63 -27.86 21.93 -25.38
C GLN A 63 -26.76 20.86 -25.59
N ARG A 64 -25.49 21.28 -25.72
CA ARG A 64 -24.31 20.39 -25.72
C ARG A 64 -24.30 19.41 -24.53
N LEU A 65 -24.73 19.85 -23.34
CA LEU A 65 -24.69 19.05 -22.12
C LEU A 65 -25.57 17.81 -22.17
N ARG A 66 -26.48 17.69 -23.15
CA ARG A 66 -27.24 16.46 -23.43
C ARG A 66 -26.37 15.29 -23.89
N SER A 67 -25.17 15.59 -24.38
CA SER A 67 -24.24 14.59 -24.89
C SER A 67 -23.09 14.30 -23.93
N ILE A 68 -23.12 14.90 -22.74
CA ILE A 68 -22.12 14.73 -21.67
C ILE A 68 -22.78 14.00 -20.52
N ARG A 69 -22.32 12.77 -20.23
CA ARG A 69 -22.91 11.95 -19.16
C ARG A 69 -22.51 12.52 -17.81
N GLN A 70 -23.46 12.60 -16.88
CA GLN A 70 -23.22 13.08 -15.51
C GLN A 70 -22.09 12.30 -14.85
N LEU A 71 -22.21 10.97 -14.92
CA LEU A 71 -21.29 10.02 -14.30
C LEU A 71 -20.26 9.45 -15.29
N GLY A 72 -20.05 10.12 -16.43
CA GLY A 72 -19.09 9.70 -17.46
C GLY A 72 -19.23 8.22 -17.83
N VAL A 73 -18.26 7.42 -17.40
CA VAL A 73 -18.14 6.00 -17.74
C VAL A 73 -18.96 5.05 -16.86
N VAL A 74 -19.64 5.53 -15.80
CA VAL A 74 -20.39 4.67 -14.86
C VAL A 74 -21.47 3.83 -15.54
N HIS A 75 -22.09 4.34 -16.62
CA HIS A 75 -23.14 3.65 -17.37
C HIS A 75 -22.69 2.29 -17.92
N TRP A 76 -21.38 2.12 -18.14
CA TRP A 76 -20.79 0.86 -18.54
C TRP A 76 -20.91 -0.23 -17.46
N VAL A 77 -21.03 0.14 -16.17
CA VAL A 77 -21.23 -0.82 -15.07
C VAL A 77 -22.69 -0.81 -14.61
N TYR A 78 -23.31 0.37 -14.55
CA TYR A 78 -24.69 0.59 -14.14
C TYR A 78 -25.49 1.05 -15.36
N PRO A 79 -26.15 0.14 -16.11
CA PRO A 79 -26.74 0.48 -17.41
C PRO A 79 -27.87 1.53 -17.35
N GLY A 80 -28.44 1.78 -16.16
CA GLY A 80 -29.41 2.86 -15.95
C GLY A 80 -28.79 4.26 -15.75
N ALA A 81 -27.48 4.36 -15.47
CA ALA A 81 -26.77 5.62 -15.19
C ALA A 81 -26.43 6.41 -16.46
N VAL A 82 -27.41 6.55 -17.35
CA VAL A 82 -27.30 7.20 -18.67
C VAL A 82 -27.64 8.69 -18.62
N HIS A 83 -28.00 9.22 -17.45
CA HIS A 83 -28.38 10.61 -17.29
C HIS A 83 -27.23 11.57 -17.60
N THR A 84 -27.59 12.77 -18.05
CA THR A 84 -26.67 13.76 -18.62
C THR A 84 -26.54 14.98 -17.73
N ARG A 85 -25.53 15.81 -17.99
CA ARG A 85 -25.32 17.10 -17.32
C ARG A 85 -26.50 18.05 -17.55
N PHE A 86 -27.22 17.90 -18.66
CA PHE A 86 -28.38 18.73 -18.99
C PHE A 86 -29.56 18.54 -18.02
N GLU A 87 -29.98 17.31 -17.75
CA GLU A 87 -31.07 17.06 -16.80
C GLU A 87 -30.66 17.32 -15.35
N HIS A 88 -29.37 17.16 -15.01
CA HIS A 88 -28.83 17.58 -13.73
C HIS A 88 -29.01 19.09 -13.51
N GLY A 89 -28.64 19.93 -14.48
CA GLY A 89 -28.83 21.39 -14.39
C GLY A 89 -30.30 21.81 -14.19
N LEU A 90 -31.26 21.12 -14.83
CA LEU A 90 -32.69 21.32 -14.58
C LEU A 90 -33.09 20.93 -13.16
N GLY A 91 -32.63 19.77 -12.69
CA GLY A 91 -32.85 19.31 -11.33
C GLY A 91 -32.26 20.24 -10.28
N MET A 92 -31.06 20.78 -10.51
CA MET A 92 -30.46 21.81 -9.68
C MET A 92 -31.33 23.07 -9.61
N LEU A 93 -31.83 23.55 -10.75
CA LEU A 93 -32.73 24.72 -10.79
C LEU A 93 -34.00 24.47 -9.98
N PHE A 94 -34.57 23.25 -10.04
CA PHE A 94 -35.70 22.86 -9.20
C PHE A 94 -35.32 22.92 -7.72
N GLN A 95 -34.20 22.31 -7.32
CA GLN A 95 -33.78 22.31 -5.91
C GLN A 95 -33.47 23.71 -5.38
N VAL A 96 -32.85 24.58 -6.18
CA VAL A 96 -32.65 25.99 -5.83
C VAL A 96 -33.98 26.66 -5.51
N GLN A 97 -35.01 26.45 -6.33
CA GLN A 97 -36.34 27.00 -6.07
C GLN A 97 -36.96 26.46 -4.77
N GLN A 98 -36.80 25.17 -4.48
CA GLN A 98 -37.32 24.57 -3.25
C GLN A 98 -36.63 25.16 -2.01
N LEU A 99 -35.30 25.33 -2.06
CA LEU A 99 -34.52 25.97 -1.00
C LEU A 99 -34.96 27.42 -0.78
N ILE A 100 -35.09 28.21 -1.85
CA ILE A 100 -35.56 29.61 -1.78
C ILE A 100 -36.96 29.70 -1.17
N THR A 101 -37.90 28.87 -1.64
CA THR A 101 -39.28 28.84 -1.15
C THR A 101 -39.31 28.51 0.35
N ALA A 102 -38.49 27.55 0.79
CA ALA A 102 -38.40 27.16 2.19
C ALA A 102 -37.86 28.28 3.08
N LEU A 103 -36.78 28.95 2.66
CA LEU A 103 -36.19 30.06 3.40
C LEU A 103 -37.11 31.27 3.46
N ASN A 104 -37.76 31.64 2.35
CA ASN A 104 -38.76 32.70 2.33
C ASN A 104 -39.98 32.38 3.19
N THR A 105 -40.39 31.11 3.25
CA THR A 105 -41.47 30.67 4.15
C THR A 105 -41.04 30.73 5.61
N ALA A 106 -39.84 30.25 5.93
CA ALA A 106 -39.27 30.31 7.28
C ALA A 106 -39.13 31.76 7.76
N TRP A 107 -38.68 32.67 6.89
CA TRP A 107 -38.63 34.11 7.13
C TRP A 107 -40.02 34.67 7.44
N LYS A 108 -41.01 34.41 6.58
CA LYS A 108 -42.38 34.91 6.77
C LYS A 108 -42.99 34.47 8.10
N LEU A 109 -42.71 33.25 8.54
CA LEU A 109 -43.19 32.71 9.82
C LEU A 109 -42.55 33.37 11.06
N GLN A 110 -41.42 34.06 10.91
CA GLN A 110 -40.79 34.81 12.02
C GLN A 110 -41.39 36.21 12.20
N GLN A 111 -42.20 36.66 11.23
CA GLN A 111 -42.80 37.99 11.24
C GLN A 111 -44.16 37.97 11.93
N THR A 112 -44.56 39.10 12.53
CA THR A 112 -45.86 39.25 13.20
C THR A 112 -47.02 38.99 12.23
N GLU A 113 -48.02 38.22 12.67
CA GLU A 113 -49.25 37.98 11.89
C GLU A 113 -49.90 39.30 11.47
N GLY A 114 -50.22 39.43 10.19
CA GLY A 114 -50.82 40.64 9.60
C GLY A 114 -49.83 41.63 8.97
N THR A 115 -48.52 41.47 9.17
CA THR A 115 -47.51 42.33 8.51
C THR A 115 -47.25 41.84 7.09
N GLN A 116 -47.43 42.71 6.10
CA GLN A 116 -47.01 42.44 4.73
C GLN A 116 -45.49 42.64 4.62
N VAL A 117 -44.74 41.53 4.59
CA VAL A 117 -43.27 41.54 4.52
C VAL A 117 -42.81 41.04 3.15
N SER A 118 -41.84 41.75 2.57
CA SER A 118 -41.14 41.30 1.37
C SER A 118 -40.42 39.96 1.60
N PRO A 119 -40.28 39.12 0.56
CA PRO A 119 -39.49 37.89 0.67
C PRO A 119 -38.04 38.21 1.03
N LEU A 120 -37.41 37.33 1.80
CA LEU A 120 -35.99 37.44 2.19
C LEU A 120 -35.08 37.38 0.96
N ILE A 121 -35.33 36.39 0.10
CA ILE A 121 -34.72 36.25 -1.21
C ILE A 121 -35.72 36.77 -2.23
N ASP A 122 -35.46 37.95 -2.78
CA ASP A 122 -36.32 38.59 -3.76
C ASP A 122 -36.34 37.86 -5.11
N GLY A 123 -37.25 38.25 -6.00
CA GLY A 123 -37.41 37.59 -7.31
C GLY A 123 -36.16 37.67 -8.18
N ARG A 124 -35.34 38.72 -8.03
CA ARG A 124 -34.12 38.92 -8.84
C ARG A 124 -33.00 38.00 -8.36
N SER A 125 -32.77 37.93 -7.06
CA SER A 125 -31.83 37.00 -6.45
C SER A 125 -32.27 35.54 -6.69
N ALA A 126 -33.58 35.26 -6.64
CA ALA A 126 -34.09 33.94 -6.99
C ALA A 126 -33.81 33.57 -8.46
N GLN A 127 -34.08 34.49 -9.39
CA GLN A 127 -33.80 34.29 -10.82
C GLN A 127 -32.30 34.14 -11.10
N LEU A 128 -31.45 34.92 -10.44
CA LEU A 128 -29.99 34.80 -10.51
C LEU A 128 -29.53 33.40 -10.08
N LEU A 129 -29.96 32.92 -8.91
CA LEU A 129 -29.56 31.60 -8.41
C LEU A 129 -30.04 30.45 -9.32
N ARG A 130 -31.23 30.58 -9.92
CA ARG A 130 -31.75 29.61 -10.89
C ARG A 130 -30.93 29.61 -12.18
N LEU A 131 -30.46 30.77 -12.64
CA LEU A 131 -29.52 30.87 -13.77
C LEU A 131 -28.14 30.30 -13.40
N CYS A 132 -27.65 30.51 -12.18
CA CYS A 132 -26.45 29.86 -11.68
C CYS A 132 -26.57 28.33 -11.77
N ALA A 133 -27.70 27.76 -11.38
CA ALA A 133 -27.94 26.32 -11.47
C ALA A 133 -27.87 25.78 -12.90
N LEU A 134 -28.46 26.47 -13.88
CA LEU A 134 -28.39 26.07 -15.29
C LEU A 134 -26.99 26.18 -15.89
N LEU A 135 -26.23 27.20 -15.48
CA LEU A 135 -24.92 27.52 -16.04
C LEU A 135 -23.77 26.82 -15.33
N ARG A 136 -24.01 26.16 -14.20
CA ARG A 136 -22.97 25.53 -13.35
C ARG A 136 -22.05 24.61 -14.16
N ASP A 137 -22.65 23.76 -14.97
CA ASP A 137 -21.95 22.68 -15.69
C ASP A 137 -21.47 23.07 -17.09
N VAL A 138 -21.53 24.35 -17.49
CA VAL A 138 -21.05 24.75 -18.83
C VAL A 138 -19.57 24.50 -19.06
N GLY A 139 -18.77 24.40 -17.99
CA GLY A 139 -17.36 24.04 -18.03
C GLY A 139 -17.08 22.54 -18.14
N GLN A 140 -18.09 21.67 -18.09
CA GLN A 140 -17.90 20.22 -18.13
C GLN A 140 -17.44 19.74 -19.51
N VAL A 141 -16.45 18.87 -19.53
CA VAL A 141 -15.92 18.21 -20.74
C VAL A 141 -16.42 16.77 -20.85
N ALA A 142 -16.18 16.13 -21.99
CA ALA A 142 -16.52 14.73 -22.19
C ALA A 142 -15.97 13.83 -21.07
N PHE A 143 -16.73 12.82 -20.68
CA PHE A 143 -16.48 11.92 -19.55
C PHE A 143 -16.45 12.58 -18.15
N SER A 144 -16.87 13.84 -18.01
CA SER A 144 -16.99 14.56 -16.72
C SER A 144 -15.72 14.42 -15.86
N GLN A 145 -15.85 13.96 -14.60
CA GLN A 145 -14.77 13.86 -13.62
C GLN A 145 -13.60 12.95 -14.08
N ALA A 146 -13.84 11.98 -14.97
CA ALA A 146 -12.79 11.10 -15.45
C ALA A 146 -11.74 11.87 -16.27
N SER A 147 -12.20 12.79 -17.13
CA SER A 147 -11.32 13.64 -17.94
C SER A 147 -10.70 14.76 -17.13
N GLU A 148 -11.47 15.39 -16.24
CA GLU A 148 -10.96 16.42 -15.31
C GLU A 148 -9.78 15.89 -14.50
N GLY A 149 -9.95 14.76 -13.81
CA GLY A 149 -8.87 14.15 -13.06
C GLY A 149 -7.72 13.62 -13.94
N ALA A 150 -7.92 13.43 -15.25
CA ALA A 150 -6.82 13.13 -16.18
C ALA A 150 -6.04 14.40 -16.51
N LEU A 151 -6.75 15.48 -16.87
CA LEU A 151 -6.16 16.77 -17.24
C LEU A 151 -5.32 17.33 -16.09
N GLU A 152 -5.84 17.34 -14.85
CA GLU A 152 -5.12 17.85 -13.67
C GLU A 152 -3.78 17.15 -13.40
N ASN A 153 -3.60 15.91 -13.88
CA ASN A 153 -2.33 15.17 -13.74
C ASN A 153 -1.36 15.38 -14.90
N LEU A 154 -1.77 16.04 -15.98
CA LEU A 154 -0.90 16.37 -17.09
C LEU A 154 -0.06 17.60 -16.75
N ALA A 155 1.24 17.56 -17.05
CA ALA A 155 2.17 18.68 -16.80
C ALA A 155 1.70 20.04 -17.37
N GLY A 156 0.85 20.04 -18.40
CA GLY A 156 0.28 21.27 -18.96
C GLY A 156 -0.81 21.94 -18.11
N PHE A 157 -1.38 21.24 -17.12
CA PHE A 157 -2.52 21.70 -16.31
C PHE A 157 -2.27 21.59 -14.80
N THR A 158 -1.16 20.97 -14.36
CA THR A 158 -0.88 20.66 -12.95
C THR A 158 -0.87 21.87 -12.02
N THR A 159 -0.49 23.05 -12.50
CA THR A 159 -0.44 24.28 -11.68
C THR A 159 -1.71 25.12 -11.79
N LEU A 160 -2.62 24.80 -12.71
CA LEU A 160 -3.75 25.66 -13.09
C LEU A 160 -4.65 26.02 -11.91
N SER A 161 -5.01 25.06 -11.05
CA SER A 161 -5.83 25.36 -9.86
C SER A 161 -5.13 26.33 -8.92
N SER A 162 -3.86 26.07 -8.61
CA SER A 162 -3.08 26.89 -7.69
C SER A 162 -2.81 28.29 -8.26
N ASP A 163 -2.55 28.39 -9.57
CA ASP A 163 -2.28 29.65 -10.25
C ASP A 163 -3.56 30.49 -10.35
N PHE A 164 -4.69 29.87 -10.72
CA PHE A 164 -5.99 30.53 -10.71
C PHE A 164 -6.36 31.05 -9.31
N THR A 165 -6.10 30.24 -8.29
CA THR A 165 -6.35 30.61 -6.89
C THR A 165 -5.51 31.82 -6.49
N LYS A 166 -4.21 31.85 -6.82
CA LYS A 166 -3.32 33.01 -6.58
C LYS A 166 -3.73 34.26 -7.36
N GLU A 167 -4.06 34.14 -8.64
CA GLU A 167 -4.44 35.29 -9.48
C GLU A 167 -5.75 35.96 -9.02
N LEU A 168 -6.65 35.20 -8.41
CA LEU A 168 -7.92 35.69 -7.88
C LEU A 168 -7.86 36.18 -6.42
N LEU A 169 -6.75 35.96 -5.71
CA LEU A 169 -6.64 36.18 -4.27
C LEU A 169 -5.49 37.11 -3.87
N ASP A 170 -5.84 38.25 -3.27
CA ASP A 170 -4.98 38.99 -2.32
C ASP A 170 -4.92 38.31 -0.93
N ASP A 171 -5.39 37.06 -0.80
CA ASP A 171 -5.61 36.37 0.49
C ASP A 171 -5.07 34.93 0.44
N GLU A 172 -4.07 34.61 1.25
CA GLU A 172 -3.26 33.38 1.18
C GLU A 172 -4.02 32.07 1.51
N HIS A 173 -5.35 32.07 1.70
CA HIS A 173 -6.08 30.94 2.30
C HIS A 173 -7.38 30.58 1.54
N GLY A 174 -7.27 30.11 0.28
CA GLY A 174 -8.39 29.56 -0.50
C GLY A 174 -8.24 28.05 -0.76
N GLU A 175 -9.35 27.30 -0.71
CA GLU A 175 -9.40 25.90 -1.20
C GLU A 175 -9.22 25.88 -2.73
N ASP A 176 -8.43 24.92 -3.23
CA ASP A 176 -8.25 24.65 -4.66
C ASP A 176 -9.60 24.38 -5.35
N ARG A 177 -9.73 24.85 -6.60
CA ARG A 177 -10.98 24.75 -7.39
C ARG A 177 -10.84 23.72 -8.47
N GLN A 178 -11.94 23.03 -8.75
CA GLN A 178 -11.98 22.01 -9.79
C GLN A 178 -11.82 22.66 -11.17
N PHE A 179 -11.16 21.98 -12.10
CA PHE A 179 -10.95 22.48 -13.47
C PHE A 179 -12.25 22.94 -14.13
N SER A 180 -13.32 22.15 -14.01
CA SER A 180 -14.63 22.45 -14.59
C SER A 180 -15.25 23.73 -14.03
N GLU A 181 -15.01 24.05 -12.75
CA GLU A 181 -15.46 25.30 -12.11
C GLU A 181 -14.67 26.51 -12.63
N ILE A 182 -13.35 26.37 -12.74
CA ILE A 182 -12.46 27.40 -13.32
C ILE A 182 -12.88 27.68 -14.76
N PHE A 183 -13.15 26.63 -15.53
CA PHE A 183 -13.53 26.79 -16.92
C PHE A 183 -14.91 27.41 -17.08
N ALA A 184 -15.89 27.00 -16.26
CA ALA A 184 -17.21 27.64 -16.22
C ALA A 184 -17.11 29.13 -15.83
N TYR A 185 -16.24 29.48 -14.88
CA TYR A 185 -15.95 30.87 -14.50
C TYR A 185 -15.50 31.71 -15.70
N HIS A 186 -14.57 31.20 -16.51
CA HIS A 186 -14.12 31.92 -17.71
C HIS A 186 -15.19 31.97 -18.82
N ILE A 187 -15.92 30.88 -19.06
CA ILE A 187 -16.98 30.83 -20.08
C ILE A 187 -18.07 31.87 -19.79
N VAL A 188 -18.54 31.95 -18.55
CA VAL A 188 -19.59 32.90 -18.15
C VAL A 188 -19.11 34.36 -18.24
N ARG A 189 -17.81 34.62 -18.08
CA ARG A 189 -17.25 35.97 -18.19
C ARG A 189 -16.89 36.39 -19.62
N SER A 190 -17.11 35.52 -20.61
CA SER A 190 -16.78 35.78 -22.01
C SER A 190 -17.55 36.95 -22.63
N SER A 191 -17.04 37.54 -23.71
CA SER A 191 -17.74 38.63 -24.42
C SER A 191 -19.04 38.17 -25.07
N ALA A 192 -19.08 36.94 -25.56
CA ALA A 192 -20.28 36.33 -26.13
C ALA A 192 -21.38 36.15 -25.08
N MET A 193 -21.03 35.74 -23.85
CA MET A 193 -21.98 35.64 -22.74
C MET A 193 -22.49 37.02 -22.31
N ARG A 194 -21.62 38.04 -22.26
CA ARG A 194 -22.03 39.43 -22.00
C ARG A 194 -23.03 39.93 -23.04
N SER A 195 -22.79 39.63 -24.32
CA SER A 195 -23.68 40.01 -25.43
C SER A 195 -25.04 39.31 -25.33
N LEU A 196 -25.04 38.02 -24.96
CA LEU A 196 -26.25 37.26 -24.72
C LEU A 196 -27.06 37.88 -23.57
N PHE A 197 -26.44 38.06 -22.40
CA PHE A 197 -27.13 38.61 -21.23
C PHE A 197 -27.57 40.06 -21.42
N GLY A 198 -26.81 40.89 -22.15
CA GLY A 198 -27.25 42.23 -22.52
C GLY A 198 -28.51 42.20 -23.41
N THR A 199 -28.60 41.24 -24.32
CA THR A 199 -29.81 41.03 -25.13
C THR A 199 -30.97 40.49 -24.32
N LEU A 200 -30.72 39.56 -23.40
CA LEU A 200 -31.76 39.03 -22.50
C LEU A 200 -32.27 40.11 -21.55
N LEU A 201 -31.41 40.94 -20.96
CA LEU A 201 -31.80 42.04 -20.08
C LEU A 201 -32.67 43.07 -20.81
N ARG A 202 -32.30 43.44 -22.06
CA ARG A 202 -33.13 44.29 -22.92
C ARG A 202 -34.56 43.77 -23.10
N ARG A 203 -34.73 42.44 -23.17
CA ARG A 203 -36.02 41.79 -23.46
C ARG A 203 -36.81 41.39 -22.20
N PHE A 204 -36.12 41.11 -21.09
CA PHE A 204 -36.66 40.48 -19.88
C PHE A 204 -36.38 41.32 -18.60
N ALA A 205 -36.25 42.64 -18.77
CA ALA A 205 -35.64 43.58 -17.82
C ALA A 205 -36.01 43.47 -16.32
N PRO A 206 -37.27 43.25 -15.87
CA PRO A 206 -37.54 43.23 -14.43
C PRO A 206 -37.00 41.99 -13.71
N GLU A 207 -36.67 40.91 -14.44
CA GLU A 207 -36.45 39.58 -13.85
C GLU A 207 -35.03 39.40 -13.28
N VAL A 208 -34.04 40.18 -13.74
CA VAL A 208 -32.61 40.02 -13.38
C VAL A 208 -31.83 41.33 -13.24
N ARG A 209 -32.48 42.49 -13.31
CA ARG A 209 -31.81 43.81 -13.23
C ARG A 209 -31.57 44.24 -11.77
N PHE A 210 -30.31 44.30 -11.37
CA PHE A 210 -29.91 44.67 -10.00
C PHE A 210 -29.83 46.19 -9.80
N ASN A 211 -29.29 46.93 -10.78
CA ASN A 211 -29.14 48.38 -10.74
C ASN A 211 -30.03 49.05 -11.79
N ARG A 212 -30.99 49.87 -11.32
CA ARG A 212 -31.97 50.52 -12.21
C ARG A 212 -31.38 51.64 -13.06
N ASP A 213 -30.34 52.29 -12.55
CA ASP A 213 -29.69 53.44 -13.20
C ASP A 213 -28.59 53.03 -14.19
N ASP A 214 -28.09 51.80 -14.07
CA ASP A 214 -27.07 51.23 -14.95
C ASP A 214 -27.69 50.77 -16.28
N ASP A 215 -26.95 50.89 -17.38
CA ASP A 215 -27.37 50.34 -18.68
C ASP A 215 -27.42 48.79 -18.67
N ASP A 216 -27.95 48.20 -19.75
CA ASP A 216 -28.09 46.75 -19.86
C ASP A 216 -26.74 46.02 -19.90
N ALA A 217 -25.69 46.66 -20.40
CA ALA A 217 -24.35 46.08 -20.47
C ALA A 217 -23.69 46.02 -19.09
N ALA A 218 -23.82 47.09 -18.30
CA ALA A 218 -23.37 47.15 -16.91
C ALA A 218 -24.14 46.15 -16.04
N ASN A 219 -25.47 46.06 -16.20
CA ASN A 219 -26.26 45.03 -15.52
C ASN A 219 -25.86 43.61 -15.94
N ALA A 220 -25.62 43.36 -17.24
CA ALA A 220 -25.16 42.05 -17.72
C ALA A 220 -23.83 41.66 -17.07
N SER A 221 -22.89 42.61 -17.01
CA SER A 221 -21.58 42.40 -16.37
C SER A 221 -21.72 42.05 -14.88
N GLU A 222 -22.59 42.75 -14.15
CA GLU A 222 -22.82 42.48 -12.72
C GLU A 222 -23.51 41.12 -12.49
N VAL A 223 -24.53 40.76 -13.30
CA VAL A 223 -25.17 39.43 -13.24
C VAL A 223 -24.14 38.32 -13.47
N LEU A 224 -23.36 38.42 -14.54
CA LEU A 224 -22.35 37.41 -14.89
C LEU A 224 -21.22 37.34 -13.86
N LYS A 225 -20.84 38.48 -13.26
CA LYS A 225 -19.88 38.52 -12.15
C LYS A 225 -20.41 37.77 -10.92
N ARG A 226 -21.69 37.93 -10.57
CA ARG A 226 -22.30 37.18 -9.46
C ARG A 226 -22.43 35.68 -9.76
N ILE A 227 -22.79 35.31 -10.99
CA ILE A 227 -22.81 33.90 -11.43
C ILE A 227 -21.41 33.30 -11.31
N ALA A 228 -20.41 33.97 -11.87
CA ALA A 228 -19.02 33.52 -11.83
C ALA A 228 -18.50 33.38 -10.37
N ARG A 229 -18.82 34.33 -9.49
CA ARG A 229 -18.50 34.24 -8.05
C ARG A 229 -19.16 33.05 -7.37
N THR A 230 -20.41 32.74 -7.72
CA THR A 230 -21.12 31.56 -7.19
C THR A 230 -20.36 30.27 -7.49
N PHE A 231 -19.80 30.15 -8.69
CA PHE A 231 -19.11 28.92 -9.12
C PHE A 231 -17.80 28.65 -8.38
N ILE A 232 -17.13 29.71 -7.93
CA ILE A 232 -15.89 29.62 -7.17
C ILE A 232 -16.12 29.78 -5.66
N GLY A 233 -17.37 29.57 -5.20
CA GLY A 233 -17.74 29.58 -3.79
C GLY A 233 -17.50 30.93 -3.11
N ARG A 234 -17.79 32.05 -3.80
CA ARG A 234 -17.64 33.41 -3.28
C ARG A 234 -18.99 34.06 -3.05
N LYS A 235 -19.02 34.90 -2.02
CA LYS A 235 -20.17 35.73 -1.64
C LYS A 235 -20.67 36.58 -2.81
N ILE A 236 -22.00 36.63 -2.97
CA ILE A 236 -22.72 37.40 -3.99
C ILE A 236 -23.68 38.44 -3.41
N ASP A 237 -23.90 38.43 -2.09
CA ASP A 237 -24.78 39.33 -1.37
C ASP A 237 -24.17 39.63 0.00
N ASP A 238 -24.18 40.90 0.41
CA ASP A 238 -23.59 41.38 1.66
C ASP A 238 -24.48 41.14 2.88
N HIS A 239 -25.80 41.19 2.72
CA HIS A 239 -26.77 40.98 3.79
C HIS A 239 -27.16 39.51 3.95
N LEU A 240 -27.02 38.71 2.88
CA LEU A 240 -27.18 37.25 2.86
C LEU A 240 -25.84 36.60 2.44
N PRO A 241 -24.82 36.58 3.32
CA PRO A 241 -23.47 36.18 2.93
C PRO A 241 -23.37 34.76 2.34
N LEU A 242 -24.22 33.85 2.81
CA LEU A 242 -24.24 32.46 2.36
C LEU A 242 -25.15 32.22 1.13
N LEU A 243 -25.69 33.24 0.47
CA LEU A 243 -26.67 33.06 -0.61
C LEU A 243 -26.18 32.14 -1.74
N HIS A 244 -24.89 32.23 -2.08
CA HIS A 244 -24.24 31.40 -3.08
C HIS A 244 -24.20 29.89 -2.71
N GLU A 245 -24.23 29.57 -1.40
CA GLU A 245 -24.21 28.19 -0.90
C GLU A 245 -25.49 27.40 -1.21
N LEU A 246 -26.57 28.08 -1.63
CA LEU A 246 -27.77 27.40 -2.13
C LEU A 246 -27.51 26.66 -3.45
N VAL A 247 -26.51 27.11 -4.23
CA VAL A 247 -26.08 26.45 -5.47
C VAL A 247 -24.88 25.56 -5.21
N SER A 248 -23.85 26.07 -4.53
CA SER A 248 -22.61 25.35 -4.22
C SER A 248 -22.23 25.52 -2.75
N GLY A 249 -22.55 24.54 -1.92
CA GLY A 249 -22.46 24.61 -0.46
C GLY A 249 -22.78 23.27 0.22
N PRO A 250 -22.86 23.23 1.56
CA PRO A 250 -22.93 21.98 2.33
C PRO A 250 -24.16 21.10 2.01
N TYR A 251 -25.32 21.73 1.79
CA TYR A 251 -26.60 21.10 1.42
C TYR A 251 -27.21 21.78 0.19
N SER A 252 -26.37 22.13 -0.76
CA SER A 252 -26.76 22.88 -1.95
C SER A 252 -27.59 22.08 -2.94
N ALA A 253 -28.27 22.80 -3.82
CA ALA A 253 -29.05 22.22 -4.91
C ALA A 253 -28.26 21.23 -5.78
N GLU A 254 -26.98 21.50 -6.01
CA GLU A 254 -26.05 20.60 -6.71
C GLU A 254 -26.02 19.22 -6.05
N ARG A 255 -25.70 19.18 -4.74
CA ARG A 255 -25.58 17.93 -3.98
C ARG A 255 -26.92 17.22 -3.83
N LEU A 256 -28.00 17.97 -3.60
CA LEU A 256 -29.34 17.41 -3.42
C LEU A 256 -29.86 16.72 -4.69
N ASP A 257 -29.67 17.33 -5.87
CA ASP A 257 -30.01 16.66 -7.13
C ASP A 257 -29.05 15.51 -7.40
N GLN A 258 -27.75 15.76 -7.37
CA GLN A 258 -26.72 14.80 -7.77
C GLN A 258 -26.86 13.48 -7.02
N LEU A 259 -26.89 13.51 -5.68
CA LEU A 259 -26.87 12.29 -4.88
C LEU A 259 -28.12 11.43 -5.11
N VAL A 260 -29.30 12.06 -5.21
CA VAL A 260 -30.56 11.33 -5.42
C VAL A 260 -30.68 10.84 -6.85
N ARG A 261 -30.30 11.67 -7.84
CA ARG A 261 -30.30 11.30 -9.26
C ARG A 261 -29.33 10.16 -9.51
N ASP A 262 -28.09 10.29 -9.08
CA ASP A 262 -27.06 9.27 -9.28
C ASP A 262 -27.46 7.94 -8.63
N ALA A 263 -28.00 7.97 -7.41
CA ALA A 263 -28.52 6.77 -6.77
C ALA A 263 -29.69 6.15 -7.53
N ARG A 264 -30.68 6.96 -7.91
CA ARG A 264 -31.89 6.51 -8.61
C ARG A 264 -31.56 5.84 -9.94
N PHE A 265 -30.72 6.48 -10.75
CA PHE A 265 -30.36 6.00 -12.08
C PHE A 265 -29.32 4.85 -12.04
N ALA A 266 -28.44 4.82 -11.03
CA ALA A 266 -27.58 3.66 -10.79
C ALA A 266 -28.34 2.45 -10.18
N GLY A 267 -29.58 2.64 -9.75
CA GLY A 267 -30.37 1.59 -9.10
C GLY A 267 -29.92 1.28 -7.66
N THR A 268 -29.29 2.24 -6.99
CA THR A 268 -28.90 2.14 -5.58
C THR A 268 -29.88 2.90 -4.68
N PRO A 269 -30.07 2.48 -3.42
CA PRO A 269 -30.97 3.20 -2.51
C PRO A 269 -30.39 4.58 -2.17
N SER A 270 -31.21 5.62 -2.29
CA SER A 270 -30.94 6.92 -1.67
C SER A 270 -31.59 6.96 -0.29
N LEU A 271 -30.84 7.41 0.72
CA LEU A 271 -31.31 7.54 2.11
C LEU A 271 -31.68 8.99 2.49
N LEU A 272 -31.55 9.94 1.56
CA LEU A 272 -31.70 11.36 1.85
C LEU A 272 -33.16 11.82 1.81
N ASP A 273 -33.70 12.24 2.97
CA ASP A 273 -35.03 12.86 3.05
C ASP A 273 -34.96 14.38 2.79
N ILE A 274 -34.94 14.74 1.50
CA ILE A 274 -34.95 16.16 1.08
C ILE A 274 -36.18 16.92 1.61
N PRO A 275 -37.42 16.40 1.52
CA PRO A 275 -38.58 17.09 2.11
C PRO A 275 -38.39 17.46 3.58
N ARG A 276 -37.78 16.58 4.37
CA ARG A 276 -37.46 16.87 5.77
C ARG A 276 -36.37 17.93 5.92
N LEU A 277 -35.32 17.92 5.09
CA LEU A 277 -34.30 18.97 5.07
C LEU A 277 -34.96 20.34 4.81
N ILE A 278 -35.76 20.42 3.74
CA ILE A 278 -36.52 21.61 3.33
C ILE A 278 -37.40 22.13 4.48
N GLN A 279 -38.14 21.24 5.17
CA GLN A 279 -38.97 21.60 6.33
C GLN A 279 -38.17 22.16 7.51
N LYS A 280 -36.89 21.76 7.64
CA LYS A 280 -36.03 22.10 8.77
C LYS A 280 -35.12 23.29 8.51
N LEU A 281 -35.12 23.86 7.31
CA LEU A 281 -34.44 25.12 7.03
C LEU A 281 -35.00 26.24 7.92
N SER A 282 -34.10 27.13 8.32
CA SER A 282 -34.39 28.30 9.14
C SER A 282 -33.45 29.42 8.76
N VAL A 283 -33.92 30.65 8.90
CA VAL A 283 -33.11 31.85 8.84
C VAL A 283 -32.97 32.44 10.24
N ARG A 284 -31.91 33.20 10.49
CA ARG A 284 -31.70 33.98 11.70
C ARG A 284 -31.16 35.36 11.31
N CYS A 285 -31.79 36.42 11.85
CA CYS A 285 -31.26 37.77 11.80
C CYS A 285 -30.17 37.91 12.86
N MET A 286 -29.03 38.46 12.47
CA MET A 286 -27.86 38.70 13.32
C MET A 286 -27.23 40.03 12.92
N ARG A 287 -26.62 40.73 13.88
CA ARG A 287 -25.83 41.92 13.52
C ARG A 287 -24.54 41.50 12.83
N ALA A 288 -24.03 42.35 11.94
CA ALA A 288 -22.81 42.07 11.19
C ALA A 288 -21.59 41.72 12.10
N ASP A 289 -21.51 42.31 13.29
CA ASP A 289 -20.48 42.06 14.31
C ASP A 289 -20.71 40.81 15.16
N GLU A 290 -21.91 40.22 15.10
CA GLU A 290 -22.28 38.96 15.77
C GLU A 290 -22.11 37.73 14.86
N LEU A 291 -21.81 37.94 13.57
CA LEU A 291 -21.57 36.85 12.63
C LEU A 291 -20.30 36.07 13.00
N PRO A 292 -20.24 34.77 12.66
CA PRO A 292 -18.99 34.00 12.71
C PRO A 292 -17.84 34.75 12.02
N GLN A 293 -16.66 34.79 12.65
CA GLN A 293 -15.53 35.63 12.23
C GLN A 293 -15.11 35.39 10.77
N ASP A 294 -15.20 34.15 10.32
CA ASP A 294 -14.93 33.70 8.95
C ASP A 294 -15.91 34.31 7.93
N ILE A 295 -17.14 34.61 8.34
CA ILE A 295 -18.17 35.26 7.51
C ILE A 295 -18.10 36.78 7.65
N ALA A 296 -17.92 37.28 8.88
CA ALA A 296 -17.84 38.71 9.18
C ALA A 296 -16.70 39.41 8.42
N GLY A 297 -15.55 38.73 8.26
CA GLY A 297 -14.42 39.25 7.49
C GLY A 297 -14.66 39.34 5.98
N GLN A 298 -15.71 38.70 5.46
CA GLN A 298 -16.02 38.64 4.03
C GLN A 298 -17.09 39.64 3.60
N ILE A 299 -17.77 40.33 4.54
CA ILE A 299 -18.86 41.27 4.25
C ILE A 299 -18.38 42.72 4.32
N SER A 300 -19.04 43.60 3.57
CA SER A 300 -18.75 45.05 3.53
C SER A 300 -19.83 45.88 4.23
N VAL A 301 -20.61 45.25 5.11
CA VAL A 301 -21.71 45.84 5.87
C VAL A 301 -21.18 46.53 7.13
N SER A 302 -21.78 47.66 7.54
CA SER A 302 -21.34 48.39 8.74
C SER A 302 -21.55 47.56 10.02
N PRO A 303 -20.64 47.63 11.02
CA PRO A 303 -20.86 47.00 12.32
C PRO A 303 -22.20 47.46 12.93
N GLY A 304 -23.05 46.51 13.33
CA GLY A 304 -24.39 46.76 13.90
C GLY A 304 -25.55 46.78 12.90
N GLU A 305 -25.32 46.71 11.59
CA GLU A 305 -26.40 46.48 10.62
C GLU A 305 -26.87 45.02 10.61
N ASP A 306 -28.15 44.81 10.26
CA ASP A 306 -28.77 43.49 10.23
C ASP A 306 -28.33 42.69 9.00
N THR A 307 -27.99 41.42 9.24
CA THR A 307 -27.66 40.41 8.25
C THR A 307 -28.45 39.13 8.53
N TRP A 308 -28.57 38.25 7.53
CA TRP A 308 -29.34 37.02 7.63
C TRP A 308 -28.47 35.81 7.33
N LEU A 309 -28.40 34.91 8.31
CA LEU A 309 -27.76 33.61 8.18
C LEU A 309 -28.83 32.53 8.06
N PHE A 310 -28.67 31.58 7.15
CA PHE A 310 -29.54 30.41 7.09
C PHE A 310 -28.82 29.14 7.55
N GLY A 311 -29.60 28.20 8.06
CA GLY A 311 -29.12 26.94 8.58
C GLY A 311 -30.26 25.95 8.77
N VAL A 312 -29.94 24.79 9.36
CA VAL A 312 -30.91 23.75 9.67
C VAL A 312 -31.24 23.83 11.16
N LYS A 313 -32.52 23.79 11.54
CA LYS A 313 -32.92 23.73 12.96
C LYS A 313 -32.25 22.53 13.62
N ARG A 314 -31.80 22.66 14.89
CA ARG A 314 -31.16 21.54 15.63
C ARG A 314 -31.94 20.22 15.59
N SER A 315 -33.28 20.28 15.57
CA SER A 315 -34.17 19.12 15.43
C SER A 315 -34.10 18.38 14.07
N GLY A 316 -33.40 18.95 13.09
CA GLY A 316 -33.17 18.37 11.76
C GLY A 316 -31.73 17.93 11.53
N ALA A 317 -30.88 17.90 12.56
CA ALA A 317 -29.47 17.53 12.43
C ALA A 317 -29.28 16.13 11.81
N SER A 318 -30.18 15.18 12.10
CA SER A 318 -30.11 13.82 11.53
C SER A 318 -30.16 13.79 10.00
N VAL A 319 -30.79 14.77 9.36
CA VAL A 319 -30.90 14.83 7.89
C VAL A 319 -29.56 15.23 7.26
N LEU A 320 -28.73 15.98 7.99
CA LEU A 320 -27.36 16.27 7.57
C LEU A 320 -26.46 15.03 7.73
N ASP A 321 -26.71 14.20 8.75
CA ASP A 321 -26.08 12.88 8.88
C ASP A 321 -26.49 11.96 7.71
N GLU A 322 -27.78 11.96 7.32
CA GLU A 322 -28.28 11.24 6.14
C GLU A 322 -27.63 11.72 4.84
N LEU A 323 -27.39 13.03 4.69
CA LEU A 323 -26.69 13.61 3.54
C LEU A 323 -25.23 13.10 3.46
N GLN A 324 -24.53 13.07 4.60
CA GLN A 324 -23.18 12.49 4.68
C GLN A 324 -23.20 11.00 4.32
N LEU A 325 -24.18 10.25 4.82
CA LEU A 325 -24.35 8.84 4.49
C LEU A 325 -24.67 8.60 3.02
N ALA A 326 -25.54 9.41 2.41
CA ALA A 326 -25.83 9.34 0.98
C ALA A 326 -24.56 9.58 0.15
N GLN A 327 -23.72 10.53 0.54
CA GLN A 327 -22.41 10.76 -0.09
C GLN A 327 -21.50 9.54 0.06
N VAL A 328 -21.34 9.00 1.27
CA VAL A 328 -20.51 7.80 1.53
C VAL A 328 -20.97 6.62 0.67
N LEU A 329 -22.29 6.39 0.58
CA LEU A 329 -22.85 5.31 -0.23
C LEU A 329 -22.67 5.53 -1.74
N ALA A 330 -22.86 6.76 -2.23
CA ALA A 330 -22.63 7.08 -3.64
C ALA A 330 -21.17 6.84 -4.04
N TYR A 331 -20.23 7.29 -3.21
CA TYR A 331 -18.80 7.07 -3.45
C TYR A 331 -18.43 5.58 -3.41
N THR A 332 -18.83 4.86 -2.37
CA THR A 332 -18.40 3.46 -2.19
C THR A 332 -19.08 2.49 -3.14
N LYS A 333 -20.37 2.70 -3.45
CA LYS A 333 -21.13 1.80 -4.33
C LYS A 333 -21.00 2.19 -5.79
N ILE A 334 -21.04 3.47 -6.14
CA ILE A 334 -21.11 3.91 -7.54
C ILE A 334 -19.74 4.37 -8.01
N TYR A 335 -19.22 5.48 -7.47
CA TYR A 335 -18.07 6.18 -8.05
C TYR A 335 -16.78 5.38 -7.93
N ARG A 336 -16.53 4.74 -6.79
CA ARG A 336 -15.32 3.93 -6.51
C ARG A 336 -15.51 2.45 -6.78
N HIS A 337 -16.58 2.05 -7.47
CA HIS A 337 -16.73 0.65 -7.86
C HIS A 337 -15.52 0.23 -8.71
N PRO A 338 -14.81 -0.88 -8.41
CA PRO A 338 -13.52 -1.18 -9.06
C PRO A 338 -13.57 -1.26 -10.59
N LYS A 339 -14.70 -1.70 -11.17
CA LYS A 339 -14.87 -1.70 -12.64
C LYS A 339 -15.09 -0.30 -13.22
N VAL A 340 -15.71 0.62 -12.47
CA VAL A 340 -15.86 2.03 -12.90
C VAL A 340 -14.49 2.66 -12.93
N VAL A 341 -13.75 2.57 -11.80
CA VAL A 341 -12.39 3.11 -11.68
C VAL A 341 -11.45 2.54 -12.74
N ALA A 342 -11.57 1.25 -13.08
CA ALA A 342 -10.80 0.64 -14.16
C ALA A 342 -11.04 1.33 -15.52
N ILE A 343 -12.30 1.62 -15.86
CA ILE A 343 -12.64 2.30 -17.12
C ILE A 343 -12.20 3.77 -17.07
N GLU A 344 -12.29 4.43 -15.92
CA GLU A 344 -11.73 5.79 -15.74
C GLU A 344 -10.21 5.80 -15.95
N GLN A 345 -9.48 4.78 -15.49
CA GLN A 345 -8.05 4.66 -15.76
C GLN A 345 -7.76 4.42 -17.24
N MET A 346 -8.65 3.72 -17.96
CA MET A 346 -8.54 3.60 -19.42
C MET A 346 -8.73 4.98 -20.09
N VAL A 347 -9.74 5.76 -19.67
CA VAL A 347 -9.95 7.14 -20.18
C VAL A 347 -8.74 8.03 -19.89
N ARG A 348 -8.18 7.97 -18.67
CA ARG A 348 -6.95 8.68 -18.30
C ARG A 348 -5.78 8.30 -19.21
N SER A 349 -5.56 7.00 -19.43
CA SER A 349 -4.50 6.51 -20.30
C SER A 349 -4.69 6.92 -21.77
N PHE A 350 -5.95 7.02 -22.23
CA PHE A 350 -6.29 7.59 -23.53
C PHE A 350 -5.92 9.08 -23.61
N ILE A 351 -6.29 9.87 -22.60
CA ILE A 351 -6.00 11.31 -22.54
C ILE A 351 -4.49 11.56 -22.46
N GLU A 352 -3.74 10.75 -21.70
CA GLU A 352 -2.26 10.79 -21.66
C GLU A 352 -1.62 10.43 -23.00
N ALA A 353 -2.20 9.49 -23.75
CA ALA A 353 -1.73 9.18 -25.10
C ALA A 353 -2.03 10.33 -26.07
N ALA A 354 -3.24 10.91 -25.99
CA ALA A 354 -3.64 12.04 -26.81
C ALA A 354 -2.84 13.32 -26.51
N SER A 355 -2.48 13.58 -25.24
CA SER A 355 -1.69 14.75 -24.85
C SER A 355 -0.26 14.74 -25.40
N LYS A 356 0.26 13.56 -25.77
CA LYS A 356 1.55 13.42 -26.46
C LYS A 356 1.47 13.73 -27.96
N LEU A 357 0.26 13.78 -28.53
CA LEU A 357 0.01 14.04 -29.94
C LEU A 357 -0.24 15.51 -30.24
N VAL A 358 -0.92 16.21 -29.34
CA VAL A 358 -1.43 17.57 -29.56
C VAL A 358 -1.08 18.50 -28.42
N THR A 359 -1.21 19.81 -28.65
CA THR A 359 -1.06 20.80 -27.58
C THR A 359 -2.17 20.68 -26.54
N PRO A 360 -1.92 21.11 -25.28
CA PRO A 360 -2.97 21.17 -24.25
C PRO A 360 -4.25 21.90 -24.71
N ARG A 361 -4.09 22.98 -25.49
CA ARG A 361 -5.22 23.72 -26.09
C ARG A 361 -6.05 22.86 -27.03
N GLN A 362 -5.41 22.15 -27.96
CA GLN A 362 -6.12 21.28 -28.90
C GLN A 362 -6.82 20.12 -28.17
N LEU A 363 -6.17 19.53 -27.17
CA LEU A 363 -6.76 18.47 -26.36
C LEU A 363 -8.02 18.95 -25.63
N LEU A 364 -7.97 20.11 -24.99
CA LEU A 364 -9.13 20.69 -24.30
C LEU A 364 -10.27 21.02 -25.29
N MET A 365 -9.93 21.61 -26.45
CA MET A 365 -10.92 21.89 -27.50
C MET A 365 -11.63 20.62 -27.98
N PHE A 366 -10.88 19.54 -28.16
CA PHE A 366 -11.40 18.22 -28.52
C PHE A 366 -12.34 17.67 -27.43
N LEU A 367 -11.88 17.59 -26.18
CA LEU A 367 -12.68 17.04 -25.07
C LEU A 367 -13.93 17.88 -24.76
N TYR A 368 -13.91 19.18 -25.03
CA TYR A 368 -15.08 20.04 -24.83
C TYR A 368 -16.13 19.93 -25.94
N SER A 369 -15.66 19.78 -27.20
CA SER A 369 -16.54 19.82 -28.37
C SER A 369 -17.19 18.48 -28.70
N GLU A 370 -16.54 17.38 -28.34
CA GLU A 370 -17.02 16.03 -28.68
C GLU A 370 -17.91 15.43 -27.58
N ALA A 371 -18.82 14.54 -27.98
CA ALA A 371 -19.67 13.78 -27.07
C ALA A 371 -18.95 12.52 -26.53
N ASP A 372 -19.33 12.06 -25.34
CA ASP A 372 -18.76 10.85 -24.70
C ASP A 372 -18.82 9.64 -25.65
N ASP A 373 -20.00 9.38 -26.21
CA ASP A 373 -20.26 8.25 -27.11
C ASP A 373 -19.52 8.39 -28.45
N ALA A 374 -19.34 9.64 -28.93
CA ALA A 374 -18.60 9.92 -30.16
C ALA A 374 -17.11 9.59 -29.99
N ILE A 375 -16.50 10.02 -28.88
CA ILE A 375 -15.09 9.77 -28.60
C ILE A 375 -14.78 8.27 -28.58
N VAL A 376 -15.58 7.47 -27.87
CA VAL A 376 -15.41 6.01 -27.80
C VAL A 376 -15.60 5.34 -29.17
N SER A 377 -16.36 5.95 -30.07
CA SER A 377 -16.65 5.42 -31.40
C SER A 377 -15.59 5.71 -32.46
N PHE A 378 -14.66 6.65 -32.21
CA PHE A 378 -13.70 7.07 -33.23
C PHE A 378 -12.85 5.91 -33.77
N SER A 379 -12.70 5.87 -35.09
CA SER A 379 -11.65 5.11 -35.76
C SER A 379 -10.32 5.86 -35.66
N ARG A 380 -9.21 5.19 -35.97
CA ARG A 380 -7.88 5.84 -35.94
C ARG A 380 -7.81 7.10 -36.82
N ALA A 381 -8.40 7.04 -38.01
CA ALA A 381 -8.42 8.17 -38.94
C ALA A 381 -9.30 9.31 -38.41
N ALA A 382 -10.49 9.00 -37.93
CA ALA A 382 -11.42 9.99 -37.37
C ALA A 382 -10.84 10.65 -36.10
N LEU A 383 -10.16 9.89 -35.25
CA LEU A 383 -9.47 10.42 -34.07
C LEU A 383 -8.36 11.39 -34.47
N ALA A 384 -7.55 11.05 -35.48
CA ALA A 384 -6.52 11.94 -35.99
C ALA A 384 -7.11 13.25 -36.53
N GLU A 385 -8.19 13.16 -37.30
CA GLU A 385 -8.90 14.33 -37.82
C GLU A 385 -9.48 15.20 -36.71
N ALA A 386 -10.19 14.60 -35.73
CA ALA A 386 -10.78 15.31 -34.60
C ALA A 386 -9.74 15.98 -33.68
N LEU A 387 -8.54 15.40 -33.58
CA LEU A 387 -7.39 16.00 -32.89
C LEU A 387 -6.69 17.10 -33.72
N GLY A 388 -7.10 17.34 -34.97
CA GLY A 388 -6.51 18.33 -35.85
C GLY A 388 -5.20 17.89 -36.52
N LEU A 389 -5.00 16.58 -36.68
CA LEU A 389 -3.80 15.98 -37.30
C LEU A 389 -4.02 15.58 -38.78
N GLY A 390 -5.25 15.72 -39.30
CA GLY A 390 -5.69 15.27 -40.62
C GLY A 390 -5.12 16.09 -41.79
N ALA A 391 -3.82 15.95 -42.05
CA ALA A 391 -3.06 16.38 -43.25
C ALA A 391 -1.54 16.22 -43.03
N ILE A 392 -1.11 15.95 -41.80
CA ILE A 392 0.29 15.96 -41.39
C ILE A 392 0.85 14.54 -41.43
N GLN A 393 2.03 14.37 -42.06
CA GLN A 393 2.76 13.11 -41.96
C GLN A 393 3.28 12.93 -40.52
N LEU A 394 2.64 12.04 -39.78
CA LEU A 394 3.00 11.74 -38.39
C LEU A 394 4.37 11.05 -38.34
N ARG A 395 5.18 11.43 -37.34
CA ARG A 395 6.40 10.67 -37.01
C ARG A 395 6.05 9.29 -36.46
N SER A 396 7.00 8.36 -36.46
CA SER A 396 6.78 6.99 -35.97
C SER A 396 6.34 6.94 -34.50
N ASP A 397 6.85 7.82 -33.65
CA ASP A 397 6.45 7.95 -32.25
C ASP A 397 5.00 8.43 -32.12
N GLN A 398 4.59 9.40 -32.94
CA GLN A 398 3.23 9.93 -32.94
C GLN A 398 2.22 8.92 -33.51
N GLU A 399 2.57 8.18 -34.57
CA GLU A 399 1.68 7.14 -35.10
C GLU A 399 1.45 6.02 -34.06
N GLU A 400 2.46 5.68 -33.26
CA GLU A 400 2.32 4.74 -32.16
C GLU A 400 1.39 5.25 -31.06
N GLN A 401 1.54 6.51 -30.62
CA GLN A 401 0.63 7.10 -29.62
C GLN A 401 -0.82 7.18 -30.13
N LEU A 402 -1.03 7.48 -31.41
CA LEU A 402 -2.35 7.49 -32.02
C LEU A 402 -2.95 6.07 -32.08
N ARG A 403 -2.16 5.06 -32.45
CA ARG A 403 -2.59 3.64 -32.42
C ARG A 403 -2.96 3.21 -31.00
N ARG A 404 -2.19 3.63 -30.00
CA ARG A 404 -2.44 3.38 -28.59
C ARG A 404 -3.74 4.01 -28.12
N ALA A 405 -3.95 5.29 -28.41
CA ALA A 405 -5.18 6.01 -28.06
C ALA A 405 -6.43 5.32 -28.65
N GLU A 406 -6.40 4.96 -29.94
CA GLU A 406 -7.50 4.22 -30.58
C GLU A 406 -7.70 2.83 -29.99
N ALA A 407 -6.63 2.09 -29.69
CA ALA A 407 -6.72 0.76 -29.11
C ALA A 407 -7.41 0.78 -27.72
N ILE A 408 -7.17 1.81 -26.92
CA ILE A 408 -7.83 2.00 -25.62
C ILE A 408 -9.33 2.27 -25.82
N LEU A 409 -9.70 3.20 -26.71
CA LEU A 409 -11.10 3.50 -27.02
C LEU A 409 -11.83 2.27 -27.57
N ARG A 410 -11.19 1.53 -28.48
CA ARG A 410 -11.70 0.26 -29.00
C ARG A 410 -11.89 -0.76 -27.88
N ALA A 411 -10.95 -0.89 -26.95
CA ALA A 411 -11.07 -1.80 -25.81
C ALA A 411 -12.24 -1.45 -24.89
N ILE A 412 -12.54 -0.15 -24.68
CA ILE A 412 -13.74 0.30 -23.97
C ILE A 412 -14.99 -0.13 -24.75
N ARG A 413 -15.05 0.23 -26.05
CA ARG A 413 -16.18 -0.07 -26.95
C ARG A 413 -16.51 -1.56 -27.05
N GLU A 414 -15.49 -2.40 -27.18
CA GLU A 414 -15.60 -3.85 -27.35
C GLU A 414 -15.65 -4.61 -26.02
N ARG A 415 -15.70 -3.91 -24.89
CA ARG A 415 -15.76 -4.49 -23.56
C ARG A 415 -14.53 -5.33 -23.18
N SER A 416 -13.39 -5.12 -23.84
CA SER A 416 -12.09 -5.66 -23.46
C SER A 416 -11.45 -4.81 -22.35
N LEU A 417 -12.20 -4.66 -21.25
CA LEU A 417 -11.84 -3.76 -20.15
C LEU A 417 -10.63 -4.24 -19.37
N TRP A 418 -9.93 -3.29 -18.77
CA TRP A 418 -8.88 -3.59 -17.81
C TRP A 418 -9.45 -4.18 -16.53
N VAL A 419 -8.62 -4.98 -15.87
CA VAL A 419 -8.94 -5.63 -14.61
C VAL A 419 -8.00 -5.15 -13.51
N GLN A 420 -8.49 -5.25 -12.30
CA GLN A 420 -7.70 -5.06 -11.10
C GLN A 420 -6.68 -6.20 -10.98
N ALA A 421 -5.41 -5.88 -11.14
CA ALA A 421 -4.28 -6.79 -10.98
C ALA A 421 -3.74 -6.79 -9.55
N PHE A 422 -3.82 -5.64 -8.89
CA PHE A 422 -3.38 -5.46 -7.50
C PHE A 422 -4.34 -4.53 -6.77
N GLN A 423 -4.55 -4.79 -5.48
CA GLN A 423 -5.28 -3.90 -4.57
C GLN A 423 -4.58 -3.88 -3.21
N TYR A 424 -4.36 -2.66 -2.70
CA TYR A 424 -3.99 -2.43 -1.32
C TYR A 424 -5.27 -2.31 -0.47
N PRO A 425 -5.58 -3.29 0.41
CA PRO A 425 -6.78 -3.27 1.24
C PRO A 425 -6.69 -2.22 2.38
N GLY A 426 -7.84 -1.91 2.99
CA GLY A 426 -7.92 -1.03 4.17
C GLY A 426 -7.25 -1.61 5.43
N SER A 427 -7.14 -0.75 6.45
CA SER A 427 -6.27 -0.88 7.65
C SER A 427 -6.33 -2.21 8.42
N TYR A 428 -7.45 -2.93 8.44
CA TYR A 428 -7.64 -4.11 9.30
C TYR A 428 -7.22 -5.45 8.66
N LEU A 429 -7.16 -5.53 7.33
CA LEU A 429 -6.86 -6.78 6.60
C LEU A 429 -5.41 -6.86 6.09
N ALA A 430 -4.65 -5.77 6.24
CA ALA A 430 -3.34 -5.61 5.63
C ALA A 430 -2.15 -6.02 6.52
N ARG A 431 -2.36 -6.35 7.80
CA ARG A 431 -1.25 -6.56 8.76
C ARG A 431 -1.22 -7.99 9.29
N ASP A 432 -0.10 -8.67 9.06
CA ASP A 432 0.32 -9.83 9.86
C ASP A 432 1.08 -9.24 11.05
N ASP A 433 0.41 -8.99 12.18
CA ASP A 433 1.00 -8.32 13.36
C ASP A 433 2.19 -9.11 13.94
N GLU A 434 2.34 -10.39 13.58
CA GLU A 434 3.47 -11.23 13.94
C GLU A 434 4.74 -10.94 13.09
N ASP A 435 4.60 -10.30 11.92
CA ASP A 435 5.72 -9.97 11.04
C ASP A 435 6.11 -8.48 11.21
N PRO A 436 7.28 -8.16 11.80
CA PRO A 436 7.70 -6.77 12.00
C PRO A 436 7.81 -5.97 10.70
N ARG A 437 7.94 -6.65 9.54
CA ARG A 437 7.98 -6.02 8.20
C ARG A 437 6.62 -5.56 7.71
N ALA A 438 5.52 -5.96 8.36
CA ALA A 438 4.18 -5.47 8.04
C ALA A 438 4.08 -3.94 8.19
N ARG A 439 4.92 -3.33 9.05
CA ARG A 439 5.01 -1.86 9.22
C ARG A 439 5.52 -1.15 7.95
N ASN A 440 6.31 -1.81 7.11
CA ASN A 440 6.83 -1.22 5.87
C ASN A 440 5.76 -1.14 4.76
N LEU A 441 4.60 -1.78 4.93
CA LEU A 441 3.47 -1.60 4.00
C LEU A 441 2.89 -0.18 4.05
N ASP A 442 2.99 0.50 5.21
CA ASP A 442 2.61 1.91 5.31
C ASP A 442 3.53 2.79 4.45
N GLN A 443 4.83 2.48 4.40
CA GLN A 443 5.80 3.17 3.53
C GLN A 443 5.51 2.91 2.05
N PHE A 444 5.07 1.70 1.70
CA PHE A 444 4.62 1.42 0.33
C PHE A 444 3.45 2.30 -0.05
N LEU A 445 2.47 2.45 0.83
CA LEU A 445 1.34 3.31 0.54
C LEU A 445 1.75 4.78 0.45
N GLU A 446 2.61 5.26 1.36
CA GLU A 446 3.17 6.61 1.31
C GLU A 446 3.90 6.85 -0.02
N LEU A 447 4.68 5.88 -0.50
CA LEU A 447 5.32 5.93 -1.82
C LEU A 447 4.28 6.15 -2.93
N LEU A 448 3.17 5.40 -2.91
CA LEU A 448 2.12 5.53 -3.92
C LEU A 448 1.37 6.87 -3.85
N MET A 449 1.30 7.51 -2.68
CA MET A 449 0.67 8.83 -2.52
C MET A 449 1.50 9.95 -3.20
N HIS A 450 2.81 9.76 -3.37
CA HIS A 450 3.68 10.75 -4.01
C HIS A 450 3.74 10.54 -5.54
N PRO A 451 3.30 11.51 -6.37
CA PRO A 451 3.20 11.34 -7.83
C PRO A 451 4.50 10.88 -8.51
N GLU A 452 5.64 11.49 -8.20
CA GLU A 452 6.94 11.15 -8.79
C GLU A 452 7.40 9.74 -8.41
N LYS A 453 7.28 9.39 -7.12
CA LYS A 453 7.66 8.05 -6.64
C LYS A 453 6.71 6.98 -7.18
N ARG A 454 5.41 7.29 -7.29
CA ARG A 454 4.40 6.43 -7.90
C ARG A 454 4.72 6.14 -9.36
N GLU A 455 5.09 7.15 -10.15
CA GLU A 455 5.47 6.95 -11.55
C GLU A 455 6.76 6.15 -11.69
N HIS A 456 7.74 6.40 -10.82
CA HIS A 456 8.96 5.59 -10.75
C HIS A 456 8.63 4.11 -10.48
N PHE A 457 7.80 3.83 -9.49
CA PHE A 457 7.36 2.47 -9.19
C PHE A 457 6.55 1.85 -10.33
N ALA A 458 5.67 2.62 -10.99
CA ALA A 458 4.94 2.17 -12.18
C ALA A 458 5.89 1.80 -13.33
N GLN A 459 6.98 2.54 -13.53
CA GLN A 459 8.00 2.20 -14.53
C GLN A 459 8.71 0.89 -14.18
N ARG A 460 9.17 0.74 -12.94
CA ARG A 460 9.81 -0.49 -12.43
C ARG A 460 8.90 -1.71 -12.59
N LEU A 461 7.62 -1.53 -12.26
CA LEU A 461 6.59 -2.56 -12.41
C LEU A 461 6.44 -2.98 -13.87
N ARG A 462 6.46 -2.00 -14.79
CA ARG A 462 6.38 -2.27 -16.22
C ARG A 462 7.59 -3.07 -16.73
N ASP A 463 8.79 -2.67 -16.32
CA ASP A 463 10.04 -3.34 -16.71
C ASP A 463 10.09 -4.78 -16.21
N GLU A 464 9.53 -5.04 -15.03
CA GLU A 464 9.50 -6.39 -14.46
C GLU A 464 8.50 -7.31 -15.17
N VAL A 465 7.36 -6.79 -15.58
CA VAL A 465 6.42 -7.54 -16.41
C VAL A 465 6.98 -7.80 -17.80
N ARG A 466 7.73 -6.85 -18.39
CA ARG A 466 8.46 -7.08 -19.64
C ARG A 466 9.46 -8.23 -19.50
N THR A 467 10.24 -8.22 -18.42
CA THR A 467 11.21 -9.28 -18.11
C THR A 467 10.52 -10.65 -18.06
N MET A 468 9.42 -10.78 -17.32
CA MET A 468 8.67 -12.03 -17.28
C MET A 468 8.11 -12.44 -18.65
N THR A 469 7.64 -11.49 -19.46
CA THR A 469 7.09 -11.76 -20.80
C THR A 469 8.15 -12.34 -21.73
N VAL A 470 9.37 -11.81 -21.68
CA VAL A 470 10.53 -12.29 -22.45
C VAL A 470 10.93 -13.70 -21.99
N LEU A 471 11.05 -13.91 -20.67
CA LEU A 471 11.44 -15.20 -20.10
C LEU A 471 10.45 -16.32 -20.45
N LEU A 472 9.15 -16.05 -20.41
CA LEU A 472 8.10 -17.01 -20.72
C LEU A 472 7.92 -17.26 -22.23
N GLY A 473 8.77 -16.69 -23.09
CA GLY A 473 8.73 -16.90 -24.54
C GLY A 473 7.57 -16.20 -25.25
N ASN A 474 6.82 -15.35 -24.56
CA ASN A 474 5.66 -14.61 -25.09
C ASN A 474 6.08 -13.31 -25.81
N LYS A 475 7.04 -13.41 -26.74
CA LYS A 475 7.59 -12.25 -27.49
C LYS A 475 6.54 -11.47 -28.31
N SER A 476 5.35 -12.03 -28.54
CA SER A 476 4.33 -11.48 -29.44
C SER A 476 3.13 -10.82 -28.75
N ALA A 477 3.09 -10.73 -27.42
CA ALA A 477 1.87 -10.30 -26.74
C ALA A 477 1.62 -8.78 -26.86
N PHE A 478 2.67 -7.94 -26.83
CA PHE A 478 2.56 -6.47 -26.83
C PHE A 478 3.79 -5.82 -27.49
N THR A 479 3.62 -4.72 -28.23
CA THR A 479 4.73 -3.88 -28.70
C THR A 479 5.32 -3.06 -27.54
N ASP A 480 6.64 -2.81 -27.54
CA ASP A 480 7.37 -2.17 -26.42
C ASP A 480 6.77 -0.82 -25.98
N ALA A 481 6.30 -0.01 -26.94
CA ALA A 481 5.69 1.30 -26.69
C ALA A 481 4.21 1.24 -26.24
N ALA A 482 3.52 0.12 -26.50
CA ALA A 482 2.13 -0.07 -26.05
C ALA A 482 2.07 -0.41 -24.56
N PHE A 483 3.13 -1.01 -24.01
CA PHE A 483 3.18 -1.48 -22.63
C PHE A 483 3.20 -0.36 -21.58
N ASP A 484 3.81 0.80 -21.89
CA ASP A 484 3.90 1.95 -20.98
C ASP A 484 2.53 2.55 -20.61
N SER A 485 1.50 2.17 -21.35
CA SER A 485 0.13 2.61 -21.16
C SER A 485 -0.71 1.76 -20.25
N MET A 486 -0.32 0.49 -20.13
CA MET A 486 -1.25 -0.58 -19.83
C MET A 486 -1.35 -0.85 -18.34
N VAL A 487 -0.45 -0.27 -17.53
CA VAL A 487 -0.39 -0.51 -16.10
C VAL A 487 -0.57 0.82 -15.41
N MET A 488 -1.80 1.07 -14.93
CA MET A 488 -2.16 2.33 -14.27
C MET A 488 -2.31 2.11 -12.77
N ILE A 489 -1.59 2.92 -11.99
CA ILE A 489 -1.72 2.94 -10.54
C ILE A 489 -2.69 4.05 -10.16
N HIS A 490 -3.79 3.66 -9.49
CA HIS A 490 -4.77 4.60 -8.99
C HIS A 490 -4.78 4.60 -7.46
N VAL A 491 -4.65 5.78 -6.89
CA VAL A 491 -4.75 6.02 -5.46
C VAL A 491 -6.00 6.88 -5.24
N PRO A 492 -7.08 6.34 -4.66
CA PRO A 492 -8.28 7.12 -4.41
C PRO A 492 -7.97 8.28 -3.45
N GLY A 493 -8.45 9.48 -3.76
CA GLY A 493 -8.32 10.63 -2.87
C GLY A 493 -8.99 10.39 -1.51
N GLN A 494 -8.66 11.17 -0.49
CA GLN A 494 -9.44 11.14 0.75
C GLN A 494 -10.81 11.79 0.52
N ILE A 495 -11.87 11.15 1.00
CA ILE A 495 -13.18 11.78 1.08
C ILE A 495 -13.19 12.47 2.43
N ALA A 496 -12.95 13.77 2.44
CA ALA A 496 -13.11 14.56 3.65
C ALA A 496 -14.59 14.62 3.99
N GLY A 497 -15.06 13.63 4.75
CA GLY A 497 -16.46 13.55 5.20
C GLY A 497 -16.86 14.73 6.08
N GLU A 498 -15.88 15.36 6.76
CA GLU A 498 -16.08 16.48 7.67
C GLU A 498 -16.08 17.87 7.01
N THR A 499 -15.33 18.10 5.93
CA THR A 499 -15.01 19.48 5.51
C THR A 499 -16.16 20.21 4.83
N GLN A 500 -17.01 19.53 4.05
CA GLN A 500 -18.11 20.20 3.35
C GLN A 500 -19.41 20.22 4.18
N THR A 501 -19.98 19.06 4.53
CA THR A 501 -21.24 19.02 5.30
C THR A 501 -21.07 19.60 6.72
N GLY A 502 -19.88 19.48 7.32
CA GLY A 502 -19.56 20.02 8.65
C GLY A 502 -19.65 21.54 8.74
N ARG A 503 -19.53 22.27 7.61
CA ARG A 503 -19.72 23.72 7.53
C ARG A 503 -21.19 24.16 7.64
N ALA A 504 -22.15 23.23 7.53
CA ALA A 504 -23.57 23.55 7.69
C ALA A 504 -23.85 24.12 9.09
N PHE A 505 -24.59 25.23 9.17
CA PHE A 505 -25.02 25.77 10.45
C PHE A 505 -26.26 25.07 11.00
N LEU A 506 -26.18 24.70 12.27
CA LEU A 506 -27.32 24.30 13.08
C LEU A 506 -27.85 25.49 13.87
N ILE A 507 -29.11 25.85 13.66
CA ILE A 507 -29.78 26.92 14.41
C ILE A 507 -30.33 26.33 15.71
N GLN A 508 -29.79 26.77 16.84
CA GLN A 508 -30.23 26.36 18.17
C GLN A 508 -31.55 27.03 18.59
N LYS A 509 -32.18 26.51 19.66
CA LYS A 509 -33.35 27.18 20.28
C LYS A 509 -33.00 28.55 20.86
N SER A 510 -31.76 28.73 21.34
CA SER A 510 -31.23 30.03 21.78
C SER A 510 -31.12 31.05 20.65
N GLY A 511 -31.13 30.59 19.39
CA GLY A 511 -30.92 31.42 18.20
C GLY A 511 -29.47 31.49 17.73
N GLU A 512 -28.51 30.94 18.49
CA GLU A 512 -27.10 30.89 18.11
C GLU A 512 -26.85 29.86 16.99
N PRO A 513 -26.14 30.23 15.91
CA PRO A 513 -25.73 29.29 14.87
C PRO A 513 -24.48 28.53 15.29
N VAL A 514 -24.52 27.20 15.23
CA VAL A 514 -23.38 26.34 15.56
C VAL A 514 -23.02 25.47 14.35
N PRO A 515 -21.78 25.48 13.85
CA PRO A 515 -21.34 24.58 12.79
C PRO A 515 -21.59 23.11 13.15
N LEU A 516 -22.04 22.31 12.19
CA LEU A 516 -22.27 20.88 12.39
C LEU A 516 -21.01 20.16 12.87
N SER A 517 -19.83 20.55 12.37
CA SER A 517 -18.52 20.01 12.77
C SER A 517 -18.30 20.06 14.28
N GLN A 518 -18.65 21.15 14.95
CA GLN A 518 -18.55 21.27 16.40
C GLN A 518 -19.48 20.29 17.13
N SER A 519 -20.68 20.03 16.57
CA SER A 519 -21.57 18.99 17.10
C SER A 519 -21.08 17.57 16.81
N MET A 520 -20.31 17.35 15.74
CA MET A 520 -19.82 16.03 15.32
C MET A 520 -18.55 15.60 16.05
N ALA A 521 -17.70 16.55 16.45
CA ALA A 521 -16.47 16.29 17.22
C ALA A 521 -16.73 15.45 18.50
N THR A 522 -17.95 15.49 19.03
CA THR A 522 -18.38 14.71 20.20
C THR A 522 -18.93 13.30 19.89
N ARG A 523 -19.21 12.98 18.62
CA ARG A 523 -19.92 11.75 18.20
C ARG A 523 -19.04 10.71 17.49
N GLY A 524 -17.77 11.03 17.21
CA GLY A 524 -16.85 10.18 16.45
C GLY A 524 -17.19 10.18 14.95
N ASN A 525 -16.17 10.32 14.11
CA ASN A 525 -16.35 10.39 12.66
C ASN A 525 -16.46 8.98 12.05
N TRP A 526 -17.65 8.39 12.18
CA TRP A 526 -17.96 7.07 11.63
C TRP A 526 -17.72 6.99 10.11
N ALA A 527 -17.91 8.10 9.38
CA ALA A 527 -17.74 8.14 7.93
C ALA A 527 -16.26 7.99 7.54
N GLU A 528 -15.35 8.66 8.25
CA GLU A 528 -13.91 8.46 8.07
C GLU A 528 -13.48 7.05 8.42
N GLN A 529 -14.00 6.49 9.52
CA GLN A 529 -13.70 5.11 9.88
C GLN A 529 -14.16 4.13 8.79
N TYR A 530 -15.38 4.27 8.29
CA TYR A 530 -15.91 3.46 7.19
C TYR A 530 -15.08 3.61 5.90
N MET A 531 -14.63 4.83 5.59
CA MET A 531 -13.78 5.11 4.44
C MET A 531 -12.36 4.54 4.61
N SER A 532 -11.83 4.48 5.83
CA SER A 532 -10.50 3.93 6.11
C SER A 532 -10.38 2.42 5.82
N GLU A 533 -11.52 1.71 5.83
CA GLU A 533 -11.62 0.30 5.48
C GLU A 533 -11.69 0.05 3.96
N GLN A 534 -11.97 1.10 3.17
CA GLN A 534 -12.01 0.98 1.72
C GLN A 534 -10.60 0.79 1.13
N PRO A 535 -10.49 0.18 -0.06
CA PRO A 535 -9.19 -0.02 -0.68
C PRO A 535 -8.46 1.31 -0.94
N ARG A 536 -7.17 1.34 -0.60
CA ARG A 536 -6.35 2.58 -0.61
C ARG A 536 -5.52 2.77 -1.88
N ALA A 537 -5.33 1.71 -2.65
CA ALA A 537 -4.67 1.79 -3.96
C ALA A 537 -5.07 0.60 -4.84
N TYR A 538 -5.00 0.81 -6.14
CA TYR A 538 -5.26 -0.18 -7.17
C TYR A 538 -4.18 -0.12 -8.25
N ILE A 539 -3.91 -1.27 -8.87
CA ILE A 539 -3.19 -1.34 -10.13
C ILE A 539 -4.10 -2.01 -11.16
N PHE A 540 -4.40 -1.30 -12.23
CA PHE A 540 -5.25 -1.77 -13.32
C PHE A 540 -4.42 -2.07 -14.55
N CYS A 541 -4.77 -3.15 -15.25
CA CYS A 541 -4.13 -3.50 -16.51
C CYS A 541 -4.99 -4.44 -17.38
N PRO A 542 -4.60 -4.68 -18.65
CA PRO A 542 -5.23 -5.72 -19.46
C PRO A 542 -5.23 -7.10 -18.79
N PRO A 543 -6.31 -7.90 -18.93
CA PRO A 543 -6.44 -9.21 -18.29
C PRO A 543 -5.25 -10.15 -18.51
N LYS A 544 -4.66 -10.11 -19.71
CA LYS A 544 -3.57 -11.01 -20.12
C LYS A 544 -2.29 -10.87 -19.29
N ILE A 545 -2.07 -9.73 -18.64
CA ILE A 545 -0.86 -9.45 -17.85
C ILE A 545 -1.13 -9.28 -16.36
N ALA A 546 -2.38 -9.45 -15.92
CA ALA A 546 -2.78 -9.11 -14.55
C ALA A 546 -2.05 -9.93 -13.48
N ASP A 547 -1.86 -11.22 -13.71
CA ASP A 547 -1.16 -12.08 -12.74
C ASP A 547 0.35 -11.79 -12.71
N MET A 548 0.91 -11.37 -13.86
CA MET A 548 2.30 -10.92 -13.95
C MET A 548 2.49 -9.60 -13.22
N VAL A 549 1.56 -8.64 -13.39
CA VAL A 549 1.57 -7.38 -12.64
C VAL A 549 1.50 -7.63 -11.13
N TYR A 550 0.69 -8.58 -10.68
CA TYR A 550 0.65 -8.95 -9.25
C TYR A 550 2.01 -9.49 -8.76
N VAL A 551 2.60 -10.44 -9.49
CA VAL A 551 3.90 -11.04 -9.14
C VAL A 551 5.03 -10.00 -9.15
N ALA A 552 5.01 -9.07 -10.12
CA ALA A 552 5.95 -7.97 -10.18
C ALA A 552 5.79 -7.02 -8.98
N ALA A 553 4.55 -6.65 -8.63
CA ALA A 553 4.29 -5.78 -7.48
C ALA A 553 4.79 -6.43 -6.18
N GLU A 554 4.53 -7.73 -5.98
CA GLU A 554 5.03 -8.47 -4.82
C GLU A 554 6.56 -8.49 -4.74
N LYS A 555 7.24 -8.72 -5.86
CA LYS A 555 8.71 -8.70 -5.94
C LYS A 555 9.27 -7.31 -5.61
N LEU A 556 8.73 -6.25 -6.22
CA LEU A 556 9.23 -4.89 -6.02
C LEU A 556 8.98 -4.40 -4.60
N VAL A 557 7.79 -4.62 -4.04
CA VAL A 557 7.48 -4.26 -2.65
C VAL A 557 8.44 -4.99 -1.68
N ARG A 558 8.79 -6.24 -1.98
CA ARG A 558 9.73 -7.00 -1.17
C ARG A 558 11.18 -6.53 -1.29
N VAL A 559 11.63 -6.19 -2.49
CA VAL A 559 13.04 -5.85 -2.79
C VAL A 559 13.36 -4.40 -2.48
N GLU A 560 12.45 -3.47 -2.79
CA GLU A 560 12.70 -2.03 -2.68
C GLU A 560 12.31 -1.47 -1.29
N LEU A 561 11.35 -2.10 -0.60
CA LEU A 561 10.80 -1.61 0.67
C LEU A 561 10.92 -2.59 1.84
N ASP A 562 11.55 -3.75 1.64
CA ASP A 562 11.64 -4.83 2.63
C ASP A 562 10.26 -5.20 3.25
N ALA A 563 9.19 -5.08 2.47
CA ALA A 563 7.82 -5.34 2.91
C ALA A 563 7.31 -6.66 2.35
N LYS A 564 6.60 -7.45 3.17
CA LYS A 564 6.01 -8.71 2.75
C LYS A 564 4.51 -8.56 2.60
N LEU A 565 4.00 -8.90 1.42
CA LEU A 565 2.55 -8.92 1.17
C LEU A 565 1.89 -10.11 1.90
N PRO A 566 0.86 -9.85 2.73
CA PRO A 566 0.01 -10.90 3.28
C PRO A 566 -0.70 -11.71 2.19
N GLY A 567 -1.03 -12.97 2.50
CA GLY A 567 -1.74 -13.85 1.55
C GLY A 567 -3.11 -13.30 1.10
N LEU A 568 -3.79 -12.52 1.97
CA LEU A 568 -5.06 -11.85 1.67
C LEU A 568 -4.99 -10.87 0.49
N PHE A 569 -3.81 -10.34 0.15
CA PHE A 569 -3.64 -9.43 -0.99
C PHE A 569 -3.96 -10.12 -2.33
N ILE A 570 -3.75 -11.44 -2.44
CA ILE A 570 -4.11 -12.20 -3.65
C ILE A 570 -5.62 -12.15 -3.86
N GLU A 571 -6.38 -12.48 -2.80
CA GLU A 571 -7.85 -12.49 -2.82
C GLU A 571 -8.43 -11.08 -3.00
N ALA A 572 -7.88 -10.10 -2.25
CA ALA A 572 -8.26 -8.70 -2.39
C ALA A 572 -8.04 -8.18 -3.81
N SER A 573 -6.99 -8.66 -4.49
CA SER A 573 -6.66 -8.33 -5.88
C SER A 573 -7.47 -9.13 -6.91
N LYS A 574 -8.43 -9.96 -6.47
CA LYS A 574 -9.24 -10.86 -7.32
C LYS A 574 -8.37 -11.76 -8.20
N ARG A 575 -7.21 -12.17 -7.69
CA ARG A 575 -6.30 -13.09 -8.35
C ARG A 575 -6.56 -14.50 -7.82
N GLU A 576 -6.33 -15.50 -8.66
CA GLU A 576 -6.42 -16.89 -8.23
C GLU A 576 -5.08 -17.35 -7.65
N GLY A 577 -5.06 -17.74 -6.37
CA GLY A 577 -3.83 -18.18 -5.70
C GLY A 577 -3.14 -19.36 -6.40
N LYS A 578 -3.89 -20.23 -7.10
CA LYS A 578 -3.30 -21.30 -7.92
C LYS A 578 -2.57 -20.73 -9.13
N VAL A 579 -3.20 -19.86 -9.90
CA VAL A 579 -2.61 -19.24 -11.11
C VAL A 579 -1.35 -18.45 -10.76
N VAL A 580 -1.39 -17.65 -9.69
CA VAL A 580 -0.21 -16.91 -9.21
C VAL A 580 0.92 -17.87 -8.82
N ARG A 581 0.62 -18.97 -8.10
CA ARG A 581 1.64 -19.97 -7.74
C ARG A 581 2.23 -20.67 -8.96
N ASP A 582 1.40 -21.05 -9.93
CA ASP A 582 1.83 -21.73 -11.15
C ASP A 582 2.71 -20.81 -12.00
N LEU A 583 2.36 -19.51 -12.10
CA LEU A 583 3.20 -18.49 -12.75
C LEU A 583 4.56 -18.34 -12.06
N LYS A 584 4.58 -18.23 -10.72
CA LYS A 584 5.84 -18.15 -9.96
C LYS A 584 6.71 -19.38 -10.18
N ARG A 585 6.12 -20.58 -10.25
CA ARG A 585 6.82 -21.85 -10.54
C ARG A 585 7.40 -21.87 -11.96
N ALA A 586 6.66 -21.40 -12.95
CA ALA A 586 7.13 -21.31 -14.33
C ALA A 586 8.35 -20.36 -14.47
N LEU A 587 8.45 -19.35 -13.61
CA LEU A 587 9.57 -18.41 -13.57
C LEU A 587 10.80 -18.95 -12.81
N GLN A 588 10.64 -19.98 -11.96
CA GLN A 588 11.73 -20.56 -11.16
C GLN A 588 12.93 -21.04 -12.00
N PRO A 589 12.76 -21.87 -13.04
CA PRO A 589 13.90 -22.36 -13.84
C PRO A 589 14.51 -21.32 -14.77
N LEU A 590 13.96 -20.09 -14.82
CA LEU A 590 14.34 -19.02 -15.76
C LEU A 590 15.17 -17.91 -15.08
N ASP A 591 15.75 -18.19 -13.91
CA ASP A 591 16.57 -17.26 -13.11
C ASP A 591 15.88 -15.96 -12.68
N TYR A 592 14.54 -15.85 -12.82
CA TYR A 592 13.79 -14.63 -12.50
C TYR A 592 13.90 -14.22 -11.02
N TRP A 593 14.07 -15.20 -10.13
CA TRP A 593 14.14 -14.99 -8.68
C TRP A 593 15.56 -14.84 -8.13
N LYS A 594 16.58 -14.85 -9.00
CA LYS A 594 17.98 -14.75 -8.59
C LYS A 594 18.25 -13.43 -7.86
N GLY A 595 18.94 -13.49 -6.73
CA GLY A 595 19.22 -12.31 -5.89
C GLY A 595 18.01 -11.73 -5.16
N THR A 596 16.87 -12.43 -5.14
CA THR A 596 15.66 -11.99 -4.42
C THR A 596 15.39 -12.83 -3.17
N PRO A 597 14.83 -12.24 -2.11
CA PRO A 597 14.50 -12.96 -0.88
C PRO A 597 13.66 -14.24 -1.11
N TYR A 598 14.04 -15.35 -0.49
CA TYR A 598 13.39 -16.66 -0.67
C TYR A 598 11.92 -16.72 -0.22
N ASP A 599 11.42 -15.74 0.53
CA ASP A 599 10.04 -15.75 1.05
C ASP A 599 8.98 -15.42 -0.01
N ILE A 600 9.36 -14.78 -1.12
CA ILE A 600 8.50 -14.50 -2.28
C ILE A 600 8.60 -15.54 -3.40
N HIS A 601 9.58 -16.45 -3.32
CA HIS A 601 9.72 -17.57 -4.26
C HIS A 601 8.49 -18.51 -4.19
N PRO A 602 8.18 -19.24 -5.27
CA PRO A 602 7.16 -20.27 -5.24
C PRO A 602 7.47 -21.32 -4.17
N LYS A 603 6.44 -21.67 -3.36
CA LYS A 603 6.55 -22.77 -2.41
C LYS A 603 6.82 -24.09 -3.17
N PRO A 604 7.88 -24.84 -2.83
CA PRO A 604 8.16 -26.13 -3.46
C PRO A 604 7.03 -27.13 -3.25
N GLU A 605 6.64 -27.86 -4.30
CA GLU A 605 5.51 -28.81 -4.28
C GLU A 605 5.63 -29.88 -3.20
N ARG A 606 6.87 -30.32 -2.91
CA ARG A 606 7.14 -31.32 -1.90
C ARG A 606 6.62 -30.93 -0.51
N MET A 607 6.58 -29.63 -0.22
CA MET A 607 6.11 -29.06 1.05
C MET A 607 4.57 -28.97 1.16
N ASP A 608 3.83 -29.27 0.09
CA ASP A 608 2.36 -29.34 0.12
C ASP A 608 1.86 -30.73 0.58
N ARG A 609 2.76 -31.72 0.67
CA ARG A 609 2.42 -33.06 1.14
C ARG A 609 2.30 -33.12 2.67
N LEU A 610 1.36 -33.95 3.13
CA LEU A 610 1.00 -34.07 4.55
C LEU A 610 2.13 -34.62 5.42
N ASP A 611 3.00 -35.47 4.87
CA ASP A 611 4.18 -35.99 5.55
C ASP A 611 5.25 -34.92 5.80
N ALA A 612 5.44 -33.99 4.86
CA ALA A 612 6.33 -32.85 5.03
C ALA A 612 5.88 -31.96 6.19
N SER A 613 4.57 -31.65 6.27
CA SER A 613 4.00 -30.88 7.38
C SER A 613 4.24 -31.54 8.73
N ARG A 614 4.06 -32.87 8.83
CA ARG A 614 4.33 -33.63 10.06
C ARG A 614 5.81 -33.58 10.46
N THR A 615 6.73 -33.67 9.49
CA THR A 615 8.16 -33.55 9.76
C THR A 615 8.54 -32.16 10.25
N ILE A 616 7.98 -31.11 9.64
CA ILE A 616 8.22 -29.71 10.06
C ILE A 616 7.81 -29.51 11.52
N VAL A 617 6.58 -29.92 11.88
CA VAL A 617 6.05 -29.77 13.26
C VAL A 617 6.94 -30.51 14.27
N LYS A 618 7.28 -31.78 13.99
CA LYS A 618 8.16 -32.57 14.87
C LYS A 618 9.54 -31.95 15.05
N PHE A 619 10.10 -31.38 13.98
CA PHE A 619 11.40 -30.73 14.08
C PHE A 619 11.31 -29.41 14.84
N ASP A 620 10.24 -28.64 14.66
CA ASP A 620 10.01 -27.42 15.44
C ASP A 620 9.84 -27.72 16.94
N GLU A 621 9.18 -28.82 17.31
CA GLU A 621 9.14 -29.32 18.70
C GLU A 621 10.55 -29.61 19.25
N LEU A 622 11.38 -30.35 18.48
CA LEU A 622 12.76 -30.62 18.85
C LEU A 622 13.58 -29.33 18.99
N ARG A 623 13.36 -28.36 18.10
CA ARG A 623 14.04 -27.06 18.13
C ARG A 623 13.60 -26.18 19.30
N GLN A 624 12.40 -26.34 19.85
CA GLN A 624 11.99 -25.58 21.04
C GLN A 624 12.84 -25.92 22.27
N SER A 625 13.42 -27.12 22.33
CA SER A 625 14.39 -27.50 23.36
C SER A 625 15.77 -26.86 23.16
N PHE A 626 16.06 -26.31 21.98
CA PHE A 626 17.31 -25.60 21.70
C PHE A 626 17.25 -24.15 22.23
N GLN A 627 18.15 -23.83 23.16
CA GLN A 627 18.33 -22.50 23.73
C GLN A 627 19.12 -21.62 22.74
N GLU A 628 18.39 -20.88 21.93
CA GLU A 628 18.99 -19.95 20.97
C GLU A 628 19.83 -18.87 21.68
N PRO A 629 20.97 -18.48 21.11
CA PRO A 629 21.72 -17.34 21.63
C PRO A 629 20.89 -16.06 21.56
N GLU A 630 20.90 -15.25 22.62
CA GLU A 630 20.32 -13.90 22.58
C GLU A 630 20.99 -13.11 21.46
N ALA A 631 20.17 -12.56 20.57
CA ALA A 631 20.68 -11.80 19.43
C ALA A 631 21.16 -10.42 19.89
N ASP A 632 22.29 -9.98 19.35
CA ASP A 632 22.73 -8.58 19.45
C ASP A 632 21.71 -7.70 18.70
N PRO A 633 21.03 -6.76 19.38
CA PRO A 633 20.02 -5.90 18.77
C PRO A 633 20.56 -5.08 17.59
N SER A 634 21.88 -4.85 17.51
CA SER A 634 22.51 -4.01 16.50
C SER A 634 22.74 -4.70 15.15
N GLN A 635 22.81 -6.04 15.10
CA GLN A 635 22.99 -6.82 13.86
C GLN A 635 21.68 -7.40 13.31
N ASP A 636 20.63 -7.45 14.11
CA ASP A 636 19.37 -8.15 13.80
C ASP A 636 18.27 -7.24 13.21
N GLN A 637 18.51 -5.93 13.04
CA GLN A 637 17.50 -5.00 12.49
C GLN A 637 17.21 -5.20 11.00
N ALA A 638 18.12 -5.81 10.23
CA ALA A 638 17.97 -5.96 8.78
C ALA A 638 17.21 -7.23 8.35
N SER A 639 16.95 -8.16 9.27
CA SER A 639 16.18 -9.38 8.97
C SER A 639 15.09 -9.55 10.02
N GLY A 640 13.87 -9.09 9.72
CA GLY A 640 12.71 -9.29 10.57
C GLY A 640 12.67 -10.72 11.12
N GLN A 641 12.64 -10.87 12.45
CA GLN A 641 12.73 -12.18 13.10
C GLN A 641 11.60 -13.06 12.58
N ILE A 642 11.94 -14.09 11.79
CA ILE A 642 10.96 -15.11 11.38
C ILE A 642 10.43 -15.75 12.67
N PRO A 643 9.11 -15.74 12.90
CA PRO A 643 8.52 -16.35 14.09
C PRO A 643 9.05 -17.77 14.31
N LYS A 644 9.31 -18.12 15.57
CA LYS A 644 9.93 -19.41 15.93
C LYS A 644 9.19 -20.61 15.32
N ASN A 645 7.86 -20.56 15.24
CA ASN A 645 7.01 -21.60 14.65
C ASN A 645 7.03 -21.67 13.10
N ARG A 646 7.68 -20.72 12.42
CA ARG A 646 7.77 -20.67 10.95
C ARG A 646 9.20 -20.89 10.42
N ARG A 647 10.21 -21.01 11.30
CA ARG A 647 11.63 -21.07 10.95
C ARG A 647 12.00 -22.29 10.11
N THR A 648 11.52 -23.48 10.46
CA THR A 648 11.80 -24.72 9.71
C THR A 648 11.20 -24.67 8.30
N SER A 649 9.97 -24.16 8.18
CA SER A 649 9.33 -23.95 6.88
C SER A 649 10.09 -22.93 6.03
N ALA A 650 10.55 -21.82 6.63
CA ALA A 650 11.35 -20.81 5.94
C ALA A 650 12.73 -21.36 5.51
N TRP A 651 13.35 -22.20 6.33
CA TRP A 651 14.60 -22.90 5.97
C TRP A 651 14.41 -23.82 4.76
N LEU A 652 13.35 -24.64 4.74
CA LEU A 652 13.05 -25.53 3.62
C LEU A 652 12.75 -24.79 2.31
N ARG A 653 12.13 -23.60 2.39
CA ARG A 653 11.84 -22.77 1.21
C ARG A 653 13.08 -22.21 0.52
N GLN A 654 14.21 -22.17 1.20
CA GLN A 654 15.49 -21.73 0.61
C GLN A 654 16.10 -22.80 -0.32
N PHE A 655 15.50 -23.99 -0.42
CA PHE A 655 15.86 -25.01 -1.41
C PHE A 655 14.94 -24.94 -2.63
N GLU A 656 15.54 -24.77 -3.81
CA GLU A 656 14.81 -24.48 -5.06
C GLU A 656 14.08 -25.67 -5.67
N THR A 657 14.54 -26.90 -5.42
CA THR A 657 14.00 -28.11 -6.07
C THR A 657 13.26 -29.00 -5.09
N SER A 658 12.19 -29.65 -5.56
CA SER A 658 11.45 -30.64 -4.76
C SER A 658 12.33 -31.79 -4.27
N ASP A 659 13.36 -32.17 -5.04
CA ASP A 659 14.33 -33.21 -4.66
C ASP A 659 15.23 -32.75 -3.51
N HIS A 660 15.72 -31.51 -3.54
CA HIS A 660 16.49 -30.94 -2.44
C HIS A 660 15.64 -30.83 -1.17
N VAL A 661 14.38 -30.41 -1.29
CA VAL A 661 13.44 -30.34 -0.16
C VAL A 661 13.18 -31.73 0.42
N ASP A 662 13.02 -32.77 -0.39
CA ASP A 662 12.80 -34.14 0.10
C ASP A 662 14.03 -34.69 0.86
N CYS A 663 15.23 -34.40 0.35
CA CYS A 663 16.48 -34.69 1.05
C CYS A 663 16.55 -33.90 2.37
N ALA A 664 16.25 -32.60 2.35
CA ALA A 664 16.25 -31.74 3.53
C ALA A 664 15.25 -32.22 4.60
N LEU A 665 14.05 -32.66 4.22
CA LEU A 665 13.08 -33.28 5.15
C LEU A 665 13.60 -34.57 5.79
N THR A 666 14.44 -35.32 5.09
CA THR A 666 15.10 -36.50 5.64
C THR A 666 16.22 -36.11 6.60
N VAL A 667 17.01 -35.09 6.26
CA VAL A 667 17.99 -34.47 7.16
C VAL A 667 17.34 -34.01 8.47
N LEU A 668 16.18 -33.35 8.41
CA LEU A 668 15.43 -32.95 9.60
C LEU A 668 15.01 -34.15 10.47
N ARG A 669 14.53 -35.24 9.84
CA ARG A 669 14.13 -36.47 10.56
C ARG A 669 15.30 -37.19 11.23
N SER A 670 16.50 -37.06 10.66
CA SER A 670 17.72 -37.73 11.14
C SER A 670 18.55 -36.87 12.09
N PHE A 671 18.13 -35.63 12.36
CA PHE A 671 18.88 -34.70 13.20
C PHE A 671 18.82 -35.12 14.67
N LYS A 672 19.97 -35.10 15.36
CA LYS A 672 20.07 -35.43 16.78
C LYS A 672 20.34 -34.18 17.61
N LEU A 673 19.53 -33.95 18.64
CA LEU A 673 19.77 -32.96 19.67
C LEU A 673 20.24 -33.70 20.93
N LEU A 674 21.46 -33.41 21.40
CA LEU A 674 21.96 -33.92 22.67
C LEU A 674 21.23 -33.23 23.81
N THR A 675 20.65 -34.04 24.70
CA THR A 675 19.83 -33.63 25.82
C THR A 675 20.54 -33.86 27.15
N ARG A 676 19.91 -33.36 28.22
CA ARG A 676 20.31 -33.65 29.61
C ARG A 676 20.48 -35.15 29.85
N ASP A 677 19.57 -35.96 29.33
CA ASP A 677 19.58 -37.42 29.49
C ASP A 677 20.77 -38.07 28.79
N ASP A 678 21.19 -37.58 27.62
CA ASP A 678 22.38 -38.07 26.92
C ASP A 678 23.65 -37.81 27.73
N THR A 679 23.76 -36.63 28.36
CA THR A 679 24.89 -36.27 29.22
C THR A 679 24.95 -37.14 30.47
N VAL A 680 23.82 -37.34 31.15
CA VAL A 680 23.71 -38.22 32.31
C VAL A 680 24.03 -39.67 31.94
N ALA A 681 23.53 -40.14 30.79
CA ALA A 681 23.81 -41.48 30.28
C ALA A 681 25.30 -41.67 29.96
N ALA A 682 25.96 -40.66 29.39
CA ALA A 682 27.39 -40.72 29.08
C ALA A 682 28.24 -40.93 30.35
N VAL A 683 27.97 -40.16 31.40
CA VAL A 683 28.71 -40.28 32.66
C VAL A 683 28.36 -41.58 33.39
N ARG A 684 27.08 -41.98 33.42
CA ARG A 684 26.65 -43.25 34.03
C ARG A 684 27.24 -44.46 33.30
N SER A 685 27.27 -44.44 31.97
CA SER A 685 27.88 -45.46 31.12
C SER A 685 29.36 -45.61 31.47
N PHE A 686 30.10 -44.49 31.56
CA PHE A 686 31.50 -44.51 31.95
C PHE A 686 31.73 -45.13 33.35
N ILE A 687 31.02 -44.63 34.37
CA ILE A 687 31.17 -45.12 35.76
C ILE A 687 30.85 -46.62 35.86
N SER A 688 29.87 -47.12 35.08
CA SER A 688 29.52 -48.54 35.07
C SER A 688 30.63 -49.45 34.53
N ILE A 689 31.52 -48.91 33.69
CA ILE A 689 32.65 -49.64 33.11
C ILE A 689 33.92 -49.42 33.96
N SER A 690 34.04 -48.27 34.61
CA SER A 690 35.18 -47.87 35.43
C SER A 690 34.73 -47.48 36.85
N THR A 691 34.37 -48.48 37.66
CA THR A 691 33.84 -48.29 39.04
C THR A 691 34.80 -47.58 39.98
N GLU A 692 36.09 -47.51 39.63
CA GLU A 692 37.10 -46.74 40.35
C GLU A 692 36.90 -45.22 40.29
N PHE A 693 35.97 -44.72 39.47
CA PHE A 693 35.53 -43.32 39.40
C PHE A 693 34.24 -43.05 40.19
N GLU A 694 33.76 -43.98 41.01
CA GLU A 694 32.64 -43.71 41.93
C GLU A 694 33.01 -42.60 42.93
N GLY A 695 32.11 -41.62 43.09
CA GLY A 695 32.34 -40.45 43.93
C GLY A 695 33.26 -39.40 43.30
N ALA A 696 33.47 -39.45 41.98
CA ALA A 696 34.30 -38.49 41.27
C ALA A 696 33.74 -37.06 41.32
N CYS A 697 34.66 -36.10 41.26
CA CYS A 697 34.36 -34.69 40.99
C CYS A 697 34.29 -34.47 39.48
N VAL A 698 33.27 -33.77 38.99
CA VAL A 698 33.12 -33.45 37.56
C VAL A 698 33.58 -32.02 37.30
N ILE A 699 34.41 -31.83 36.27
CA ILE A 699 34.87 -30.53 35.81
C ILE A 699 34.47 -30.34 34.35
N PRO A 700 33.86 -29.22 33.96
CA PRO A 700 33.64 -28.92 32.55
C PRO A 700 34.98 -28.77 31.81
N PHE A 701 35.14 -29.48 30.70
CA PHE A 701 36.37 -29.42 29.92
C PHE A 701 36.39 -28.14 29.06
N GLY A 702 37.30 -27.21 29.38
CA GLY A 702 37.46 -25.95 28.66
C GLY A 702 37.38 -24.72 29.59
N SER A 703 36.93 -23.61 29.02
CA SER A 703 36.75 -22.33 29.71
C SER A 703 35.29 -22.14 30.17
N MET A 704 35.05 -21.18 31.07
CA MET A 704 33.69 -20.80 31.50
C MET A 704 32.75 -20.38 30.36
N LYS A 705 33.30 -20.06 29.17
CA LYS A 705 32.54 -19.66 27.97
C LYS A 705 32.18 -20.83 27.05
N ASP A 706 32.67 -22.04 27.36
CA ASP A 706 32.45 -23.23 26.54
C ASP A 706 31.11 -23.91 26.90
N SER A 707 30.54 -24.62 25.93
CA SER A 707 29.26 -25.30 26.13
C SER A 707 29.32 -26.41 27.18
N SER A 708 30.52 -26.96 27.43
CA SER A 708 30.79 -28.00 28.42
C SER A 708 30.37 -27.63 29.85
N VAL A 709 30.30 -26.34 30.19
CA VAL A 709 29.83 -25.86 31.50
C VAL A 709 28.37 -26.23 31.74
N MET A 710 27.52 -26.07 30.72
CA MET A 710 26.09 -26.42 30.81
C MET A 710 25.91 -27.94 30.88
N ASP A 711 26.75 -28.70 30.20
CA ASP A 711 26.71 -30.16 30.24
C ASP A 711 27.19 -30.69 31.61
N ALA A 712 28.24 -30.11 32.19
CA ALA A 712 28.70 -30.42 33.54
C ALA A 712 27.63 -30.15 34.59
N TYR A 713 26.81 -29.10 34.43
CA TYR A 713 25.69 -28.82 35.32
C TYR A 713 24.67 -29.98 35.43
N PHE A 714 24.55 -30.82 34.38
CA PHE A 714 23.67 -31.99 34.39
C PHE A 714 24.30 -33.24 35.03
N ALA A 715 25.62 -33.26 35.23
CA ALA A 715 26.30 -34.43 35.76
C ALA A 715 25.79 -34.87 37.16
N PRO A 716 25.45 -33.98 38.12
CA PRO A 716 24.92 -34.38 39.42
C PRO A 716 23.64 -35.24 39.39
N ASP A 717 22.89 -35.24 38.28
CA ASP A 717 21.68 -36.05 38.14
C ASP A 717 21.96 -37.55 38.05
N VAL A 718 23.22 -37.95 37.84
CA VAL A 718 23.63 -39.35 38.01
C VAL A 718 23.38 -39.81 39.46
N GLY A 719 23.45 -38.87 40.42
CA GLY A 719 23.13 -39.07 41.83
C GLY A 719 24.30 -39.56 42.68
N ARG A 720 24.17 -39.40 44.01
CA ARG A 720 25.08 -40.03 44.99
C ARG A 720 24.75 -41.53 45.12
N PRO A 721 25.74 -42.41 45.33
CA PRO A 721 27.16 -42.12 45.61
C PRO A 721 28.06 -41.95 44.37
N PHE A 722 27.52 -41.96 43.16
CA PHE A 722 28.30 -42.05 41.92
C PHE A 722 29.08 -40.77 41.57
N ILE A 723 28.53 -39.59 41.84
CA ILE A 723 29.18 -38.29 41.63
C ILE A 723 29.03 -37.44 42.88
N ASP A 724 30.12 -36.78 43.29
CA ASP A 724 30.13 -35.94 44.49
C ASP A 724 29.58 -34.53 44.25
N GLY A 725 29.98 -33.93 43.11
CA GLY A 725 29.65 -32.56 42.72
C GLY A 725 30.37 -32.10 41.45
N VAL A 726 30.03 -30.89 41.00
CA VAL A 726 30.66 -30.19 39.87
C VAL A 726 31.55 -29.09 40.43
N HIS A 727 32.79 -29.00 39.93
CA HIS A 727 33.82 -28.10 40.44
C HIS A 727 34.59 -27.41 39.30
N THR A 728 35.25 -26.31 39.61
CA THR A 728 36.37 -25.80 38.79
C THR A 728 37.67 -26.51 39.15
N ILE A 729 38.71 -26.34 38.34
CA ILE A 729 40.04 -26.92 38.62
C ILE A 729 40.60 -26.32 39.92
N GLU A 730 40.37 -25.03 40.14
CA GLU A 730 40.82 -24.29 41.32
C GLU A 730 40.07 -24.73 42.58
N GLU A 731 38.74 -24.92 42.49
CA GLU A 731 37.93 -25.43 43.59
C GLU A 731 38.34 -26.85 43.97
N TYR A 732 38.56 -27.72 42.98
CA TYR A 732 39.04 -29.07 43.20
C TYR A 732 40.43 -29.09 43.88
N ALA A 733 41.33 -28.20 43.46
CA ALA A 733 42.63 -28.05 44.09
C ALA A 733 42.55 -27.57 45.56
N ALA A 734 41.53 -26.79 45.91
CA ALA A 734 41.31 -26.30 47.27
C ALA A 734 40.67 -27.34 48.22
N LEU A 735 40.01 -28.39 47.69
CA LEU A 735 39.37 -29.44 48.49
C LEU A 735 40.35 -30.41 49.16
N ASP A 736 41.63 -30.40 48.76
CA ASP A 736 42.70 -31.31 49.23
C ASP A 736 42.25 -32.79 49.33
N THR A 737 41.60 -33.27 48.27
CA THR A 737 41.01 -34.60 48.20
C THR A 737 41.77 -35.51 47.22
N SER A 738 41.74 -36.83 47.45
CA SER A 738 42.29 -37.85 46.54
C SER A 738 41.22 -38.47 45.62
N ARG A 739 40.05 -37.84 45.52
CA ARG A 739 38.93 -38.35 44.71
C ARG A 739 39.28 -38.38 43.21
N PRO A 740 38.68 -39.29 42.43
CA PRO A 740 38.86 -39.30 40.98
C PRO A 740 38.25 -38.06 40.32
N LEU A 741 38.77 -37.68 39.15
CA LEU A 741 38.35 -36.48 38.42
C LEU A 741 37.79 -36.84 37.04
N ILE A 742 36.63 -36.27 36.66
CA ILE A 742 36.03 -36.44 35.33
C ILE A 742 35.96 -35.08 34.64
N PHE A 743 36.72 -34.90 33.56
CA PHE A 743 36.52 -33.81 32.62
C PHE A 743 35.40 -34.16 31.64
N LEU A 744 34.34 -33.35 31.60
CA LEU A 744 33.17 -33.59 30.75
C LEU A 744 33.08 -32.55 29.62
N ASP A 745 32.85 -33.01 28.40
CA ASP A 745 32.51 -32.16 27.25
C ASP A 745 31.41 -32.82 26.40
N ASN A 746 30.67 -32.03 25.64
CA ASN A 746 29.60 -32.56 24.79
C ASN A 746 30.11 -33.20 23.50
N PHE A 747 31.15 -32.63 22.89
CA PHE A 747 31.56 -33.06 21.56
C PHE A 747 33.05 -32.94 21.31
N ILE A 748 33.68 -34.06 20.91
CA ILE A 748 35.08 -34.08 20.45
C ILE A 748 35.17 -34.37 18.95
N ALA A 749 35.67 -33.39 18.19
CA ALA A 749 35.87 -33.50 16.74
C ALA A 749 37.24 -34.12 16.40
N SER A 750 38.12 -33.40 15.72
CA SER A 750 39.49 -33.85 15.42
C SER A 750 40.43 -33.88 16.64
N GLY A 751 39.97 -33.40 17.80
CA GLY A 751 40.79 -33.29 19.01
C GLY A 751 41.73 -32.09 19.05
N ASN A 752 41.89 -31.33 17.96
CA ASN A 752 42.85 -30.22 17.88
C ASN A 752 42.71 -29.19 19.01
N GLN A 753 41.48 -28.78 19.33
CA GLN A 753 41.22 -27.85 20.42
C GLN A 753 41.58 -28.48 21.75
N ALA A 754 41.05 -29.66 22.06
CA ALA A 754 41.34 -30.39 23.29
C ALA A 754 42.85 -30.58 23.53
N THR A 755 43.61 -30.96 22.50
CA THR A 755 45.07 -31.10 22.59
C THR A 755 45.77 -29.77 22.87
N ASP A 756 45.31 -28.66 22.28
CA ASP A 756 45.90 -27.33 22.53
C ASP A 756 45.58 -26.83 23.95
N VAL A 757 44.35 -27.08 24.44
CA VAL A 757 43.97 -26.76 25.83
C VAL A 757 44.87 -27.50 26.82
N LEU A 758 45.03 -28.81 26.64
CA LEU A 758 45.84 -29.63 27.52
C LEU A 758 47.33 -29.26 27.46
N ALA A 759 47.86 -29.00 26.26
CA ALA A 759 49.25 -28.54 26.11
C ALA A 759 49.47 -27.18 26.80
N ALA A 760 48.53 -26.24 26.65
CA ALA A 760 48.59 -24.94 27.32
C ALA A 760 48.53 -25.06 28.85
N TRP A 761 47.58 -25.84 29.39
CA TRP A 761 47.42 -26.06 30.84
C TRP A 761 48.69 -26.59 31.51
N PHE A 762 49.44 -27.46 30.82
CA PHE A 762 50.70 -28.04 31.33
C PHE A 762 51.95 -27.24 30.95
N GLY A 763 51.80 -26.06 30.33
CA GLY A 763 52.93 -25.21 29.92
C GLY A 763 53.83 -25.82 28.84
N ARG A 764 53.32 -26.76 28.05
CA ARG A 764 54.05 -27.48 26.99
C ARG A 764 53.84 -26.82 25.63
N GLU A 765 54.47 -25.67 25.45
CA GLU A 765 54.41 -24.89 24.18
C GLU A 765 54.89 -25.69 22.96
N ASP A 766 55.75 -26.69 23.14
CA ASP A 766 56.22 -27.61 22.10
C ASP A 766 55.11 -28.53 21.54
N LEU A 767 54.04 -28.74 22.29
CA LEU A 767 52.89 -29.56 21.90
C LEU A 767 51.69 -28.72 21.39
N ARG A 768 51.80 -27.39 21.44
CA ARG A 768 50.73 -26.48 21.03
C ARG A 768 50.63 -26.35 19.51
N LYS A 769 49.40 -26.15 19.02
CA LYS A 769 49.13 -25.96 17.60
C LYS A 769 49.07 -24.47 17.27
N GLN A 770 50.07 -23.98 16.54
CA GLN A 770 50.25 -22.55 16.22
C GLN A 770 49.06 -21.88 15.52
N GLU A 771 48.18 -22.65 14.87
CA GLU A 771 47.07 -22.15 14.03
C GLU A 771 45.78 -21.80 14.79
N LEU A 772 45.64 -22.12 16.08
CA LEU A 772 44.37 -21.95 16.81
C LEU A 772 44.20 -20.57 17.47
N HIS A 773 45.28 -19.77 17.61
CA HIS A 773 45.28 -18.40 18.15
C HIS A 773 44.50 -18.17 19.47
N GLU A 774 44.19 -19.21 20.24
CA GLU A 774 43.56 -19.08 21.57
C GLU A 774 44.65 -18.75 22.61
N LYS A 775 44.54 -17.59 23.28
CA LYS A 775 45.38 -17.27 24.44
C LYS A 775 44.87 -18.08 25.63
N ARG A 776 45.61 -19.10 26.05
CA ARG A 776 45.36 -19.90 27.25
C ARG A 776 46.62 -19.90 28.10
N GLU A 777 46.46 -19.66 29.40
CA GLU A 777 47.55 -19.62 30.38
C GLU A 777 47.82 -21.02 30.94
N ALA A 778 49.07 -21.25 31.37
CA ALA A 778 49.43 -22.46 32.08
C ALA A 778 48.84 -22.46 33.49
N LEU A 779 48.43 -23.64 33.98
CA LEU A 779 47.95 -23.80 35.35
C LEU A 779 49.11 -23.62 36.33
N ALA A 780 48.77 -23.27 37.59
CA ALA A 780 49.78 -23.15 38.63
C ALA A 780 50.56 -24.48 38.81
N PRO A 781 51.88 -24.45 39.08
CA PRO A 781 52.70 -25.67 39.19
C PRO A 781 52.16 -26.70 40.19
N GLN A 782 51.57 -26.24 41.29
CA GLN A 782 50.95 -27.10 42.31
C GLN A 782 49.73 -27.86 41.77
N THR A 783 48.94 -27.21 40.91
CA THR A 783 47.76 -27.78 40.25
C THR A 783 48.14 -28.80 39.18
N ILE A 784 49.21 -28.54 38.42
CA ILE A 784 49.75 -29.49 37.44
C ILE A 784 50.18 -30.78 38.14
N GLU A 785 50.87 -30.68 39.27
CA GLU A 785 51.31 -31.84 40.04
C GLU A 785 50.13 -32.60 40.67
N LEU A 786 49.10 -31.88 41.13
CA LEU A 786 47.84 -32.48 41.55
C LEU A 786 47.18 -33.28 40.42
N LEU A 787 47.10 -32.74 39.21
CA LEU A 787 46.50 -33.44 38.07
C LEU A 787 47.30 -34.69 37.66
N ARG A 788 48.64 -34.71 37.82
CA ARG A 788 49.46 -35.89 37.53
C ARG A 788 49.27 -37.04 38.51
N ARG A 789 49.01 -36.72 39.80
CA ARG A 789 48.81 -37.73 40.86
C ARG A 789 47.37 -38.18 41.02
N THR A 790 46.41 -37.47 40.42
CA THR A 790 44.97 -37.81 40.45
C THR A 790 44.61 -38.72 39.28
N LYS A 791 43.70 -39.69 39.50
CA LYS A 791 43.10 -40.47 38.42
C LYS A 791 42.13 -39.61 37.63
N ILE A 792 42.36 -39.45 36.33
CA ILE A 792 41.58 -38.56 35.47
C ILE A 792 40.80 -39.36 34.42
N ALA A 793 39.59 -38.91 34.10
CA ALA A 793 38.85 -39.36 32.94
C ALA A 793 38.40 -38.18 32.09
N PHE A 794 38.48 -38.33 30.77
CA PHE A 794 37.83 -37.44 29.81
C PHE A 794 36.60 -38.15 29.26
N VAL A 795 35.42 -37.63 29.59
CA VAL A 795 34.14 -38.17 29.14
C VAL A 795 33.54 -37.22 28.11
N PHE A 796 33.28 -37.75 26.93
CA PHE A 796 32.64 -37.03 25.84
C PHE A 796 31.25 -37.62 25.57
N VAL A 797 30.22 -36.78 25.50
CA VAL A 797 28.86 -37.26 25.17
C VAL A 797 28.82 -37.80 23.74
N ALA A 798 29.46 -37.11 22.81
CA ALA A 798 29.59 -37.51 21.41
C ALA A 798 30.99 -37.21 20.87
N GLY A 799 31.45 -37.93 19.84
CA GLY A 799 32.75 -37.65 19.27
C GLY A 799 33.16 -38.47 18.06
N TRP A 800 34.23 -38.02 17.41
CA TRP A 800 34.90 -38.77 16.34
C TRP A 800 36.06 -39.59 16.89
N ASN A 801 36.34 -40.72 16.23
CA ASN A 801 37.37 -41.66 16.70
C ASN A 801 38.76 -41.00 16.75
N ASN A 802 39.08 -40.16 15.75
CA ASN A 802 40.36 -39.44 15.70
C ASN A 802 40.55 -38.44 16.85
N GLY A 803 39.50 -37.78 17.32
CA GLY A 803 39.56 -36.87 18.46
C GLY A 803 39.82 -37.59 19.77
N ILE A 804 39.16 -38.73 19.96
CA ILE A 804 39.36 -39.60 21.13
C ILE A 804 40.82 -40.06 21.19
N ASP A 805 41.37 -40.53 20.07
CA ASP A 805 42.75 -40.99 20.00
C ASP A 805 43.76 -39.84 20.20
N ALA A 806 43.44 -38.64 19.73
CA ALA A 806 44.26 -37.45 19.96
C ALA A 806 44.34 -37.10 21.45
N VAL A 807 43.22 -37.19 22.19
CA VAL A 807 43.20 -36.95 23.65
C VAL A 807 44.00 -38.04 24.38
N ARG A 808 43.84 -39.32 24.01
CA ARG A 808 44.64 -40.42 24.59
C ARG A 808 46.14 -40.24 24.37
N LYS A 809 46.53 -39.74 23.19
CA LYS A 809 47.93 -39.51 22.85
C LYS A 809 48.52 -38.35 23.67
N ILE A 810 47.84 -37.21 23.75
CA ILE A 810 48.36 -36.04 24.45
C ILE A 810 48.43 -36.26 25.97
N THR A 811 47.46 -36.95 26.58
CA THR A 811 47.51 -37.24 28.02
C THR A 811 48.72 -38.11 28.38
N LYS A 812 49.05 -39.08 27.52
CA LYS A 812 50.27 -39.89 27.65
C LYS A 812 51.54 -39.07 27.51
N GLU A 813 51.60 -38.12 26.57
CA GLU A 813 52.75 -37.21 26.36
C GLU A 813 52.92 -36.19 27.51
N LEU A 814 51.85 -35.88 28.23
CA LEU A 814 51.84 -34.98 29.40
C LEU A 814 52.13 -35.71 30.72
N GLY A 815 52.20 -37.05 30.70
CA GLY A 815 52.43 -37.88 31.88
C GLY A 815 51.23 -37.95 32.82
N VAL A 816 50.01 -37.88 32.28
CA VAL A 816 48.76 -37.94 33.04
C VAL A 816 48.12 -39.31 32.85
N ASP A 817 47.83 -40.00 33.96
CA ASP A 817 47.06 -41.25 33.95
C ASP A 817 45.57 -40.95 33.69
N ALA A 818 45.18 -40.99 32.42
CA ALA A 818 43.85 -40.59 31.97
C ALA A 818 43.12 -41.67 31.16
N GLN A 819 41.88 -41.97 31.54
CA GLN A 819 40.94 -42.73 30.71
C GLN A 819 40.15 -41.81 29.79
N VAL A 820 39.85 -42.26 28.57
CA VAL A 820 39.05 -41.47 27.61
C VAL A 820 37.86 -42.30 27.15
N HIS A 821 36.66 -41.80 27.44
CA HIS A 821 35.39 -42.43 27.12
C HIS A 821 34.55 -41.51 26.24
N CYS A 822 33.88 -42.11 25.24
CA CYS A 822 32.91 -41.43 24.42
C CYS A 822 31.65 -42.27 24.34
N TYR A 823 30.52 -41.69 24.72
CA TYR A 823 29.25 -42.41 24.79
C TYR A 823 28.65 -42.66 23.40
N LEU A 824 28.50 -41.60 22.60
CA LEU A 824 28.08 -41.69 21.21
C LEU A 824 29.31 -41.62 20.31
N THR A 825 29.73 -42.78 19.81
CA THR A 825 30.87 -42.90 18.92
C THR A 825 30.51 -42.45 17.51
N GLU A 826 31.50 -42.35 16.65
CA GLU A 826 31.33 -41.89 15.27
C GLU A 826 30.27 -42.68 14.49
N SER A 827 30.13 -43.99 14.74
CA SER A 827 29.09 -44.83 14.10
C SER A 827 27.66 -44.54 14.57
N ASP A 828 27.51 -43.91 15.73
CA ASP A 828 26.22 -43.54 16.32
C ASP A 828 25.75 -42.15 15.85
N LEU A 829 26.63 -41.37 15.23
CA LEU A 829 26.35 -40.01 14.82
C LEU A 829 25.67 -39.94 13.45
N PRO A 830 24.63 -39.11 13.29
CA PRO A 830 23.96 -38.96 12.01
C PRO A 830 24.78 -38.07 11.05
N PHE A 831 25.20 -38.63 9.92
CA PHE A 831 25.78 -37.88 8.80
C PHE A 831 24.78 -37.80 7.64
N ALA A 832 24.68 -36.62 7.00
CA ALA A 832 23.64 -36.36 6.00
C ALA A 832 23.65 -37.38 4.85
N LYS A 833 24.82 -37.70 4.29
CA LYS A 833 24.94 -38.65 3.17
C LYS A 833 24.45 -40.04 3.56
N GLU A 834 24.90 -40.55 4.70
CA GLU A 834 24.57 -41.89 5.20
C GLU A 834 23.08 -41.99 5.55
N CYS A 835 22.53 -40.96 6.19
CA CYS A 835 21.11 -40.90 6.53
C CYS A 835 20.22 -40.91 5.28
N LEU A 836 20.60 -40.14 4.25
CA LEU A 836 19.88 -40.10 2.98
C LEU A 836 19.92 -41.44 2.24
N LEU A 837 21.08 -42.09 2.17
CA LEU A 837 21.23 -43.41 1.55
C LEU A 837 20.47 -44.49 2.33
N LYS A 838 20.51 -44.45 3.68
CA LYS A 838 19.75 -45.35 4.55
C LYS A 838 18.24 -45.19 4.38
N ALA A 839 17.77 -43.97 4.09
CA ALA A 839 16.39 -43.67 3.74
C ALA A 839 16.01 -44.03 2.29
N LYS A 840 16.92 -44.69 1.54
CA LYS A 840 16.73 -45.16 0.15
C LYS A 840 16.47 -44.05 -0.87
N HIS A 841 17.05 -42.87 -0.66
CA HIS A 841 17.09 -41.84 -1.71
C HIS A 841 17.98 -42.30 -2.88
N ASP A 842 17.63 -41.86 -4.09
CA ASP A 842 18.44 -42.07 -5.28
C ASP A 842 19.84 -41.42 -5.10
N PRO A 843 20.94 -42.16 -5.27
CA PRO A 843 22.30 -41.62 -5.16
C PRO A 843 22.53 -40.34 -5.96
N ALA A 844 21.94 -40.21 -7.16
CA ALA A 844 22.09 -39.00 -7.97
C ALA A 844 21.44 -37.78 -7.31
N LYS A 845 20.27 -37.96 -6.68
CA LYS A 845 19.59 -36.90 -5.91
C LYS A 845 20.35 -36.53 -4.65
N VAL A 846 20.91 -37.53 -3.96
CA VAL A 846 21.76 -37.32 -2.78
C VAL A 846 23.00 -36.51 -3.14
N ASP A 847 23.69 -36.87 -4.21
CA ASP A 847 24.88 -36.14 -4.67
C ASP A 847 24.53 -34.73 -5.14
N GLY A 848 23.38 -34.54 -5.81
CA GLY A 848 22.85 -33.23 -6.17
C GLY A 848 22.57 -32.33 -4.95
N PHE A 849 21.88 -32.87 -3.94
CA PHE A 849 21.61 -32.16 -2.70
C PHE A 849 22.89 -31.79 -1.95
N LEU A 850 23.83 -32.72 -1.80
CA LEU A 850 25.11 -32.45 -1.13
C LEU A 850 25.98 -31.46 -1.90
N LYS A 851 25.93 -31.48 -3.24
CA LYS A 851 26.57 -30.47 -4.08
C LYS A 851 25.98 -29.08 -3.80
N ARG A 852 24.64 -28.95 -3.76
CA ARG A 852 23.99 -27.69 -3.41
C ARG A 852 24.33 -27.24 -1.98
N CYS A 853 24.36 -28.15 -1.01
CA CYS A 853 24.81 -27.82 0.34
C CYS A 853 26.27 -27.34 0.40
N ARG A 854 27.16 -27.85 -0.45
CA ARG A 854 28.55 -27.34 -0.57
C ARG A 854 28.58 -25.92 -1.13
N GLU A 855 27.81 -25.64 -2.17
CA GLU A 855 27.69 -24.31 -2.77
C GLU A 855 27.18 -23.30 -1.74
N ILE A 856 26.08 -23.63 -1.06
CA ILE A 856 25.53 -22.85 0.05
C ILE A 856 26.61 -22.61 1.11
N GLY A 857 27.28 -23.68 1.58
CA GLY A 857 28.28 -23.57 2.62
C GLY A 857 29.51 -22.74 2.22
N ARG A 858 29.95 -22.83 0.96
CA ARG A 858 31.04 -22.01 0.41
C ARG A 858 30.70 -20.53 0.50
N GLU A 859 29.51 -20.14 0.06
CA GLU A 859 29.06 -18.75 0.10
C GLU A 859 28.85 -18.26 1.53
N LEU A 860 28.29 -19.09 2.40
CA LEU A 860 28.15 -18.78 3.83
C LEU A 860 29.49 -18.56 4.51
N VAL A 861 30.48 -19.41 4.25
CA VAL A 861 31.84 -19.29 4.80
C VAL A 861 32.54 -18.03 4.29
N ALA A 862 32.37 -17.71 3.01
CA ALA A 862 32.93 -16.52 2.37
C ALA A 862 32.27 -15.23 2.87
N SER A 863 30.97 -15.25 3.18
CA SER A 863 30.23 -14.09 3.68
C SER A 863 30.51 -13.72 5.14
N GLN A 864 31.26 -14.54 5.88
CA GLN A 864 31.61 -14.23 7.27
C GLN A 864 32.62 -13.07 7.36
N VAL A 865 32.30 -12.05 8.15
CA VAL A 865 33.24 -10.97 8.50
C VAL A 865 34.37 -11.54 9.36
N ARG A 866 35.63 -11.41 8.91
CA ARG A 866 36.82 -11.91 9.61
C ARG A 866 37.94 -10.87 9.58
N THR A 867 38.75 -10.85 10.64
CA THR A 867 39.96 -10.01 10.74
C THR A 867 41.07 -10.46 9.78
N LYS A 868 41.11 -11.75 9.42
CA LYS A 868 41.97 -12.30 8.35
C LYS A 868 41.15 -13.23 7.44
N PRO A 869 41.31 -13.13 6.10
CA PRO A 869 40.70 -14.09 5.18
C PRO A 869 41.19 -15.51 5.46
N LEU A 870 40.33 -16.50 5.29
CA LEU A 870 40.77 -17.89 5.25
C LEU A 870 41.53 -18.16 3.94
N ASP A 871 42.54 -19.02 4.00
CA ASP A 871 43.09 -19.60 2.79
C ASP A 871 42.05 -20.52 2.10
N ALA A 872 42.22 -20.71 0.79
CA ALA A 872 41.26 -21.44 -0.04
C ALA A 872 41.03 -22.88 0.41
N LYS A 873 42.07 -23.56 0.92
CA LYS A 873 41.98 -24.95 1.39
C LYS A 873 41.13 -25.02 2.67
N THR A 874 41.42 -24.16 3.64
CA THR A 874 40.66 -24.10 4.89
C THR A 874 39.21 -23.66 4.69
N ALA A 875 38.93 -22.81 3.70
CA ALA A 875 37.56 -22.46 3.32
C ALA A 875 36.82 -23.65 2.71
N SER A 876 37.48 -24.38 1.78
CA SER A 876 36.93 -25.59 1.16
C SER A 876 36.62 -26.67 2.18
N ASP A 877 37.43 -26.84 3.23
CA ASP A 877 37.25 -27.85 4.29
C ASP A 877 36.08 -27.57 5.26
N ARG A 878 35.32 -26.48 5.03
CA ARG A 878 34.22 -26.02 5.88
C ARG A 878 32.88 -25.91 5.13
N GLU A 879 32.82 -26.30 3.86
CA GLU A 879 31.61 -26.21 3.03
C GLU A 879 30.44 -27.04 3.58
N LEU A 880 30.69 -28.24 4.11
CA LEU A 880 29.66 -29.13 4.70
C LEU A 880 29.75 -29.22 6.22
N GLY A 881 30.32 -28.22 6.87
CA GLY A 881 30.76 -28.26 8.27
C GLY A 881 32.25 -28.57 8.34
N TYR A 882 32.88 -28.27 9.47
CA TYR A 882 34.33 -28.40 9.61
C TYR A 882 34.74 -29.86 9.43
N GLY A 883 35.61 -30.14 8.46
CA GLY A 883 35.98 -31.50 8.04
C GLY A 883 35.07 -32.10 6.95
N ASN A 884 34.11 -31.34 6.43
CA ASN A 884 33.25 -31.67 5.29
C ASN A 884 32.41 -32.95 5.37
N ARG A 885 32.02 -33.35 6.58
CA ARG A 885 31.27 -34.60 6.80
C ARG A 885 29.74 -34.44 6.86
N ALA A 886 29.22 -33.21 6.90
CA ALA A 886 27.78 -32.93 7.00
C ALA A 886 27.11 -33.64 8.20
N MET A 887 27.67 -33.48 9.40
CA MET A 887 27.09 -34.05 10.61
C MET A 887 25.76 -33.36 10.97
N LEU A 888 24.81 -34.10 11.56
CA LEU A 888 23.46 -33.62 11.87
C LEU A 888 23.22 -33.62 13.38
N LEU A 889 24.02 -32.84 14.11
CA LEU A 889 24.02 -32.80 15.57
C LEU A 889 23.88 -31.37 16.09
N ALA A 890 23.14 -31.19 17.18
CA ALA A 890 23.20 -30.00 18.02
C ALA A 890 23.19 -30.41 19.50
N THR A 891 23.51 -29.49 20.39
CA THR A 891 23.33 -29.63 21.84
C THR A 891 22.27 -28.63 22.30
N LEU A 892 21.79 -28.73 23.54
CA LEU A 892 20.76 -27.81 24.07
C LEU A 892 21.11 -26.32 23.93
N VAL A 893 22.40 -25.96 23.90
CA VAL A 893 22.84 -24.55 23.94
C VAL A 893 23.69 -24.11 22.75
N ASN A 894 24.08 -25.07 21.89
CA ASN A 894 25.02 -24.78 20.81
C ASN A 894 24.95 -25.78 19.64
N VAL A 895 25.43 -25.37 18.46
CA VAL A 895 25.61 -26.26 17.31
C VAL A 895 27.12 -26.47 17.06
N PRO A 896 27.63 -27.72 17.07
CA PRO A 896 29.02 -28.01 16.71
C PRO A 896 29.38 -27.50 15.32
N THR A 897 30.61 -27.01 15.12
CA THR A 897 31.04 -26.47 13.81
C THR A 897 31.14 -27.53 12.72
N GLN A 898 31.20 -28.80 13.12
CA GLN A 898 31.21 -29.98 12.26
C GLN A 898 29.82 -30.30 11.69
N SER A 899 28.77 -29.72 12.28
CA SER A 899 27.41 -29.87 11.76
C SER A 899 27.24 -29.16 10.42
N LEU A 900 26.33 -29.65 9.60
CA LEU A 900 26.08 -29.15 8.24
C LEU A 900 25.95 -27.62 8.21
N THR A 901 26.85 -26.94 7.48
CA THR A 901 26.96 -25.46 7.48
C THR A 901 25.64 -24.76 7.20
N ALA A 902 24.85 -25.26 6.24
CA ALA A 902 23.54 -24.72 5.87
C ALA A 902 22.51 -24.70 7.01
N VAL A 903 22.70 -25.50 8.07
CA VAL A 903 21.78 -25.57 9.22
C VAL A 903 22.01 -24.40 10.19
N TRP A 904 23.24 -23.93 10.36
CA TRP A 904 23.58 -23.07 11.49
C TRP A 904 24.27 -21.75 11.16
N MET A 905 24.92 -21.65 10.00
CA MET A 905 25.67 -20.46 9.62
C MET A 905 24.75 -19.44 8.91
N PRO A 906 24.57 -18.22 9.45
CA PRO A 906 23.92 -17.14 8.71
C PRO A 906 24.89 -16.53 7.70
N GLY A 907 24.39 -15.90 6.64
CA GLY A 907 25.23 -15.28 5.62
C GLY A 907 24.43 -14.93 4.37
N LYS A 908 25.11 -14.79 3.23
CA LYS A 908 24.47 -14.60 1.93
C LYS A 908 24.67 -15.81 1.03
N VAL A 909 23.62 -16.21 0.33
CA VAL A 909 23.58 -17.30 -0.65
C VAL A 909 22.82 -16.81 -1.87
N ASP A 910 23.42 -16.89 -3.06
CA ASP A 910 22.89 -16.37 -4.32
C ASP A 910 22.48 -14.89 -4.21
N GLY A 911 23.25 -14.11 -3.44
CA GLY A 911 23.01 -12.70 -3.17
C GLY A 911 21.93 -12.38 -2.14
N SER A 912 21.20 -13.38 -1.64
CA SER A 912 20.11 -13.22 -0.68
C SER A 912 20.51 -13.68 0.73
N ASP A 913 19.88 -13.11 1.77
CA ASP A 913 20.17 -13.50 3.15
C ASP A 913 19.70 -14.93 3.42
N TRP A 914 20.63 -15.75 3.92
CA TRP A 914 20.38 -17.11 4.33
C TRP A 914 19.94 -17.15 5.79
N SER A 915 18.74 -17.65 6.03
CA SER A 915 18.20 -17.83 7.36
C SER A 915 18.51 -19.24 7.88
N PRO A 916 19.46 -19.39 8.83
CA PRO A 916 19.79 -20.70 9.38
C PRO A 916 18.65 -21.21 10.28
N LEU A 917 18.62 -22.53 10.41
CA LEU A 917 17.65 -23.26 11.22
C LEU A 917 17.95 -23.14 12.72
N MET A 918 19.23 -23.22 13.12
CA MET A 918 19.69 -23.12 14.51
C MET A 918 20.98 -22.30 14.57
N ARG A 919 20.93 -21.07 15.11
CA ARG A 919 22.12 -20.21 15.18
C ARG A 919 23.15 -20.76 16.18
N ARG A 920 24.41 -20.82 15.77
CA ARG A 920 25.52 -21.17 16.67
C ARG A 920 25.86 -20.00 17.61
N ARG A 921 26.13 -20.30 18.89
CA ARG A 921 26.63 -19.31 19.87
C ARG A 921 28.08 -18.95 19.55
N LYS A 922 28.40 -17.65 19.43
CA LYS A 922 29.79 -17.18 19.26
C LYS A 922 30.49 -17.13 20.61
N LYS A 923 31.77 -17.52 20.67
CA LYS A 923 32.63 -17.28 21.84
C LYS A 923 33.06 -15.81 21.77
N ILE A 924 32.38 -14.92 22.49
CA ILE A 924 32.74 -13.50 22.62
C ILE A 924 33.79 -13.36 23.71
#